data_AF-A0A6L8EUV8-F1
#
_entry.id   AF-A0A6L8EUV8-F1
#
_cell.length_a   1.000
_cell.length_b   1.000
_cell.length_c   1.000
_cell.angle_alpha   90.00
_cell.angle_beta   90.00
_cell.angle_gamma   90.00
#
_symmetry.space_group_name_H-M   'P 1'
#
loop_
_entity.id
_entity.type
_entity.pdbx_description
1 polymer ?
#
loop_
_entity_poly.entity_id
_entity_poly.type
_entity_poly.pdbx_seq_one_letter_code
_entity_poly.pdbx_strand_id
1 'polypeptide(L)'
;MTTDNYKEKDKPVLASVEKALEYDKIKALLKKYTASQLGTARVDTLTPSYDIDRIRYLQTLCSEAKCFHQLYGGIPLAGLRDIHGLLNHAAKIGSILNAEELLAVRKVAKIPGDIHRVFEKREREEFPNLFAIVDALPDFPELVEAIDYCINSEGILLDRASPELRAIRRKLLRLRENIHQKLEATLRSPEGQKAIQEPVITSRNNRYVIPIKQEARATFQGVVQAQSTSGATFFVEPLGIVQMNNQLHEAAEAEHREIQRILLTLTDHVRDHLPELESSLELLAEFDFLNAKARFSLALNAVEPKLNTRANVKLIEARHPLLECHLQNEQPPDPDAEVDANLPKQVVPTNIHIGKTFKTLIITGPNTGGKTVVLKTVGLLVLMAQSGLHIPAEHGSKIAIFDHVFADIGDDQGIEQSLSTFSSHITKIAGMLKTVEISNQSLVLLDEIGAGTDPTEGTALGMALLDWLSERHVNTIVTTHYGALKAYAHTQQTMENASMEFDWTTLRPTYRLQVGIPGSSNAIKIASQLGIPPEILDEAQTHIGNNAVAVEDLLLELQEKQDKLDTDQSLLQDKIRDADAAYQKHTKLAQTLETERQTLKQQAENQAREIVAGARRTVENLVADIRKKQASKKSIQKAFSKIETAKKALQPEQPKKQPAPPKVEVNVGDKVRVKKLNRFGEVIAVKSQRKTPLQILVGNMQMQADYHDVDSVHPKQKSSHLSTSVLDIQYSKANAIADELNLHGMFVKEALDITIKYLDDAVLAGLPSVRILHGKGTGALRKAVHEELRENTLVSNYQFAPFDQGGEGVTVVTFKE
;
A
#
# COMPACT_ATOMS: atom_id res chain seq x y z
N MET A 1 2.63 -29.38 -10.32
CA MET A 1 3.23 -28.32 -11.17
C MET A 1 4.60 -27.94 -10.61
N THR A 2 5.64 -28.66 -11.00
CA THR A 2 7.03 -28.43 -10.55
C THR A 2 7.94 -28.53 -11.76
N THR A 3 8.04 -27.45 -12.52
CA THR A 3 9.21 -27.21 -13.38
C THR A 3 10.15 -26.30 -12.59
N ASP A 4 11.26 -26.90 -12.15
CA ASP A 4 12.42 -26.24 -11.58
C ASP A 4 12.92 -25.21 -12.61
N ASN A 5 12.71 -23.92 -12.32
CA ASN A 5 12.92 -22.84 -13.29
C ASN A 5 14.37 -22.35 -13.35
N TYR A 6 15.28 -22.79 -12.48
CA TYR A 6 16.71 -22.51 -12.63
C TYR A 6 17.42 -23.70 -13.26
N LYS A 7 18.15 -23.45 -14.35
CA LYS A 7 19.09 -24.44 -14.91
C LYS A 7 20.04 -24.86 -13.78
N GLU A 8 20.38 -26.14 -13.68
CA GLU A 8 21.26 -26.72 -12.64
C GLU A 8 22.55 -25.92 -12.38
N LYS A 9 23.04 -25.17 -13.39
CA LYS A 9 24.24 -24.34 -13.33
C LYS A 9 24.11 -23.05 -12.51
N ASP A 10 22.90 -22.55 -12.27
CA ASP A 10 22.66 -21.25 -11.61
C ASP A 10 22.32 -21.39 -10.11
N LYS A 11 22.04 -22.63 -9.64
CA LYS A 11 21.75 -22.96 -8.23
C LYS A 11 22.81 -22.45 -7.22
N PRO A 12 24.13 -22.54 -7.45
CA PRO A 12 25.12 -22.08 -6.48
C PRO A 12 25.20 -20.55 -6.34
N VAL A 13 24.96 -19.80 -7.43
CA VAL A 13 24.96 -18.33 -7.40
C VAL A 13 23.75 -17.83 -6.61
N LEU A 14 22.57 -18.42 -6.85
CA LEU A 14 21.35 -18.10 -6.11
C LEU A 14 21.52 -18.38 -4.61
N ALA A 15 22.09 -19.53 -4.22
CA ALA A 15 22.31 -19.88 -2.82
C ALA A 15 23.26 -18.88 -2.10
N SER A 16 24.31 -18.41 -2.78
CA SER A 16 25.21 -17.39 -2.23
C SER A 16 24.50 -16.06 -2.00
N VAL A 17 23.61 -15.67 -2.93
CA VAL A 17 22.85 -14.41 -2.84
C VAL A 17 21.75 -14.49 -1.80
N GLU A 18 21.04 -15.62 -1.71
CA GLU A 18 20.05 -15.87 -0.66
C GLU A 18 20.69 -15.74 0.74
N LYS A 19 21.92 -16.25 0.91
CA LYS A 19 22.66 -16.11 2.17
C LYS A 19 23.12 -14.68 2.44
N ALA A 20 23.66 -13.98 1.43
CA ALA A 20 24.13 -12.60 1.57
C ALA A 20 23.00 -11.62 1.92
N LEU A 21 21.81 -11.83 1.34
CA LEU A 21 20.60 -11.05 1.60
C LEU A 21 19.75 -11.61 2.75
N GLU A 22 20.18 -12.69 3.39
CA GLU A 22 19.50 -13.31 4.53
C GLU A 22 18.06 -13.78 4.22
N TYR A 23 17.83 -14.20 2.98
CA TYR A 23 16.55 -14.74 2.52
C TYR A 23 16.19 -16.08 3.18
N ASP A 24 17.21 -16.87 3.56
CA ASP A 24 17.05 -18.06 4.39
C ASP A 24 16.40 -17.74 5.75
N LYS A 25 16.74 -16.59 6.35
CA LYS A 25 16.08 -16.13 7.59
C LYS A 25 14.62 -15.74 7.36
N ILE A 26 14.27 -15.21 6.17
CA ILE A 26 12.86 -14.97 5.80
C ILE A 26 12.09 -16.28 5.67
N LYS A 27 12.67 -17.30 5.01
CA LYS A 27 12.07 -18.65 4.95
C LYS A 27 11.86 -19.19 6.38
N ALA A 28 12.85 -19.04 7.27
CA ALA A 28 12.74 -19.46 8.66
C ALA A 28 11.63 -18.73 9.44
N LEU A 29 11.44 -17.42 9.21
CA LEU A 29 10.33 -16.67 9.80
C LEU A 29 8.98 -17.13 9.23
N LEU A 30 8.87 -17.32 7.92
CA LEU A 30 7.64 -17.77 7.27
C LEU A 30 7.18 -19.15 7.79
N LYS A 31 8.13 -20.07 8.06
CA LYS A 31 7.85 -21.38 8.68
C LYS A 31 7.16 -21.28 10.04
N LYS A 32 7.33 -20.18 10.79
CA LYS A 32 6.61 -20.00 12.07
C LYS A 32 5.10 -19.77 11.89
N TYR A 33 4.68 -19.43 10.67
CA TYR A 33 3.28 -19.16 10.32
C TYR A 33 2.58 -20.36 9.68
N THR A 34 3.29 -21.47 9.40
CA THR A 34 2.68 -22.72 8.92
C THR A 34 2.03 -23.47 10.09
N ALA A 35 0.96 -24.20 9.79
CA ALA A 35 0.25 -25.04 10.76
C ALA A 35 0.82 -26.47 10.82
N SER A 36 1.53 -26.91 9.78
CA SER A 36 1.99 -28.30 9.64
C SER A 36 3.40 -28.43 9.07
N GLN A 37 3.93 -29.66 9.14
CA GLN A 37 5.18 -30.04 8.48
C GLN A 37 5.08 -29.96 6.95
N LEU A 38 3.88 -30.19 6.38
CA LEU A 38 3.64 -30.12 4.94
C LEU A 38 3.77 -28.69 4.41
N GLY A 39 3.19 -27.71 5.12
CA GLY A 39 3.38 -26.30 4.79
C GLY A 39 4.84 -25.86 4.97
N THR A 40 5.52 -26.36 6.00
CA THR A 40 6.96 -26.12 6.21
C THR A 40 7.80 -26.62 5.03
N ALA A 41 7.50 -27.80 4.50
CA ALA A 41 8.17 -28.35 3.33
C ALA A 41 7.94 -27.49 2.07
N ARG A 42 6.74 -26.90 1.90
CA ARG A 42 6.49 -25.93 0.81
C ARG A 42 7.37 -24.68 0.93
N VAL A 43 7.55 -24.16 2.15
CA VAL A 43 8.44 -23.02 2.41
C VAL A 43 9.90 -23.35 2.06
N ASP A 44 10.35 -24.58 2.33
CA ASP A 44 11.71 -25.02 1.98
C ASP A 44 11.98 -25.04 0.47
N THR A 45 10.96 -25.36 -0.32
CA THR A 45 11.04 -25.32 -1.79
C THR A 45 10.85 -23.92 -2.40
N LEU A 46 10.55 -22.91 -1.57
CA LEU A 46 10.29 -21.55 -2.04
C LEU A 46 11.57 -20.95 -2.64
N THR A 47 11.49 -20.59 -3.93
CA THR A 47 12.60 -19.96 -4.66
C THR A 47 12.08 -18.81 -5.53
N PRO A 48 12.89 -17.77 -5.74
CA PRO A 48 12.55 -16.69 -6.66
C PRO A 48 12.36 -17.22 -8.09
N SER A 49 11.31 -16.75 -8.77
CA SER A 49 11.05 -16.99 -10.19
C SER A 49 11.42 -15.76 -11.03
N TYR A 50 11.74 -15.94 -12.31
CA TYR A 50 11.86 -14.83 -13.28
C TYR A 50 10.67 -14.77 -14.26
N ASP A 51 9.74 -15.73 -14.19
CA ASP A 51 8.51 -15.72 -14.98
C ASP A 51 7.47 -14.77 -14.36
N ILE A 52 7.19 -13.66 -15.06
CA ILE A 52 6.26 -12.61 -14.62
C ILE A 52 4.83 -13.11 -14.44
N ASP A 53 4.34 -14.02 -15.28
CA ASP A 53 2.95 -14.46 -15.21
C ASP A 53 2.76 -15.38 -14.01
N ARG A 54 3.74 -16.26 -13.75
CA ARG A 54 3.81 -17.04 -12.51
C ARG A 54 3.88 -16.16 -11.28
N ILE A 55 4.75 -15.14 -11.26
CA ILE A 55 4.89 -14.26 -10.10
C ILE A 55 3.59 -13.49 -9.87
N ARG A 56 2.97 -12.95 -10.93
CA ARG A 56 1.69 -12.24 -10.83
C ARG A 56 0.61 -13.14 -10.24
N TYR A 57 0.48 -14.37 -10.72
CA TYR A 57 -0.43 -15.35 -10.15
C TYR A 57 -0.17 -15.60 -8.65
N LEU A 58 1.09 -15.82 -8.26
CA LEU A 58 1.47 -16.07 -6.86
C LEU A 58 1.22 -14.86 -5.95
N GLN A 59 1.38 -13.63 -6.47
CA GLN A 59 1.08 -12.38 -5.77
C GLN A 59 -0.43 -12.22 -5.59
N THR A 60 -1.22 -12.36 -6.66
CA THR A 60 -2.69 -12.28 -6.59
C THR A 60 -3.26 -13.33 -5.63
N LEU A 61 -2.76 -14.56 -5.68
CA LEU A 61 -3.17 -15.62 -4.77
C LEU A 61 -2.81 -15.31 -3.30
N CYS A 62 -1.67 -14.65 -3.06
CA CYS A 62 -1.29 -14.15 -1.74
C CYS A 62 -2.22 -13.03 -1.26
N SER A 63 -2.61 -12.11 -2.14
CA SER A 63 -3.59 -11.04 -1.89
C SER A 63 -4.97 -11.60 -1.56
N GLU A 64 -5.46 -12.57 -2.33
CA GLU A 64 -6.72 -13.26 -2.07
C GLU A 64 -6.69 -13.97 -0.70
N ALA A 65 -5.64 -14.75 -0.42
CA ALA A 65 -5.49 -15.44 0.87
C ALA A 65 -5.38 -14.46 2.06
N LYS A 66 -4.68 -13.32 1.88
CA LYS A 66 -4.58 -12.25 2.88
C LYS A 66 -5.94 -11.64 3.17
N CYS A 67 -6.66 -11.24 2.13
CA CYS A 67 -7.99 -10.63 2.25
C CYS A 67 -8.97 -11.61 2.89
N PHE A 68 -8.96 -12.87 2.46
CA PHE A 68 -9.76 -13.94 3.05
C PHE A 68 -9.46 -14.12 4.55
N HIS A 69 -8.18 -14.09 4.93
CA HIS A 69 -7.78 -14.18 6.34
C HIS A 69 -8.31 -13.00 7.17
N GLN A 70 -8.26 -11.77 6.63
CA GLN A 70 -8.75 -10.57 7.31
C GLN A 70 -10.27 -10.56 7.49
N LEU A 71 -11.03 -11.02 6.48
CA LEU A 71 -12.49 -11.02 6.51
C LEU A 71 -13.07 -12.19 7.29
N TYR A 72 -12.45 -13.38 7.20
CA TYR A 72 -13.07 -14.63 7.66
C TYR A 72 -12.24 -15.42 8.69
N GLY A 73 -11.05 -14.94 9.09
CA GLY A 73 -10.22 -15.57 10.12
C GLY A 73 -9.30 -16.69 9.63
N GLY A 74 -9.17 -16.88 8.31
CA GLY A 74 -8.23 -17.81 7.68
C GLY A 74 -8.80 -19.18 7.35
N ILE A 75 -7.93 -20.07 6.86
CA ILE A 75 -8.30 -21.41 6.38
C ILE A 75 -8.23 -22.41 7.56
N PRO A 76 -9.26 -23.26 7.78
CA PRO A 76 -9.32 -24.16 8.93
C PRO A 76 -8.40 -25.38 8.77
N LEU A 77 -7.11 -25.24 9.11
CA LEU A 77 -6.08 -26.27 8.95
C LEU A 77 -5.72 -26.99 10.25
N ALA A 78 -6.57 -26.89 11.27
CA ALA A 78 -6.30 -27.46 12.59
C ALA A 78 -6.22 -29.00 12.53
N GLY A 79 -5.10 -29.56 12.97
CA GLY A 79 -4.88 -31.01 12.97
C GLY A 79 -4.26 -31.56 11.68
N LEU A 80 -3.89 -30.70 10.72
CA LEU A 80 -3.13 -31.09 9.53
C LEU A 80 -1.77 -31.66 9.95
N ARG A 81 -1.48 -32.87 9.49
CA ARG A 81 -0.19 -33.54 9.69
C ARG A 81 0.18 -34.37 8.48
N ASP A 82 1.47 -34.66 8.35
CA ASP A 82 1.94 -35.58 7.34
C ASP A 82 1.50 -37.01 7.69
N ILE A 83 0.72 -37.63 6.79
CA ILE A 83 0.28 -39.02 6.88
C ILE A 83 0.79 -39.88 5.72
N HIS A 84 1.73 -39.39 4.88
CA HIS A 84 2.26 -40.18 3.76
C HIS A 84 2.81 -41.53 4.23
N GLY A 85 3.46 -41.58 5.40
CA GLY A 85 3.91 -42.84 6.01
C GLY A 85 2.77 -43.83 6.30
N LEU A 86 1.61 -43.33 6.73
CA LEU A 86 0.42 -44.16 6.99
C LEU A 86 -0.27 -44.60 5.70
N LEU A 87 -0.35 -43.71 4.71
CA LEU A 87 -0.89 -44.05 3.38
C LEU A 87 -0.02 -45.12 2.69
N ASN A 88 1.30 -44.96 2.73
CA ASN A 88 2.25 -45.96 2.23
C ASN A 88 2.15 -47.31 2.96
N HIS A 89 1.82 -47.29 4.25
CA HIS A 89 1.53 -48.51 5.00
C HIS A 89 0.24 -49.15 4.49
N ALA A 90 -0.87 -48.40 4.46
CA ALA A 90 -2.19 -48.86 4.03
C ALA A 90 -2.24 -49.37 2.58
N ALA A 91 -1.37 -48.83 1.71
CA ALA A 91 -1.23 -49.26 0.32
C ALA A 91 -0.77 -50.72 0.17
N LYS A 92 -0.08 -51.29 1.17
CA LYS A 92 0.36 -52.69 1.13
C LYS A 92 -0.83 -53.62 1.37
N ILE A 93 -1.07 -54.55 0.45
CA ILE A 93 -2.17 -55.50 0.56
C ILE A 93 -2.02 -56.31 1.86
N GLY A 94 -3.08 -56.34 2.68
CA GLY A 94 -3.10 -57.05 3.96
C GLY A 94 -2.48 -56.29 5.14
N SER A 95 -2.01 -55.06 4.95
CA SER A 95 -1.62 -54.18 6.07
C SER A 95 -2.84 -53.78 6.89
N ILE A 96 -2.66 -53.59 8.20
CA ILE A 96 -3.71 -53.12 9.11
C ILE A 96 -3.20 -51.88 9.83
N LEU A 97 -3.93 -50.77 9.69
CA LEU A 97 -3.73 -49.59 10.53
C LEU A 97 -4.39 -49.81 11.89
N ASN A 98 -3.71 -49.39 12.95
CA ASN A 98 -4.30 -49.40 14.28
C ASN A 98 -5.31 -48.26 14.47
N ALA A 99 -6.04 -48.25 15.58
CA ALA A 99 -7.09 -47.25 15.82
C ALA A 99 -6.56 -45.81 15.90
N GLU A 100 -5.36 -45.59 16.45
CA GLU A 100 -4.74 -44.26 16.54
C GLU A 100 -4.29 -43.74 15.16
N GLU A 101 -3.79 -44.64 14.31
CA GLU A 101 -3.42 -44.37 12.92
C GLU A 101 -4.67 -44.06 12.07
N LEU A 102 -5.77 -44.80 12.24
CA LEU A 102 -7.04 -44.49 11.57
C LEU A 102 -7.61 -43.13 12.01
N LEU A 103 -7.52 -42.81 13.31
CA LEU A 103 -7.86 -41.47 13.79
C LEU A 103 -6.95 -40.37 13.20
N ALA A 104 -5.70 -40.71 12.86
CA ALA A 104 -4.81 -39.82 12.11
C ALA A 104 -5.35 -39.48 10.74
N VAL A 105 -5.66 -40.52 9.97
CA VAL A 105 -6.20 -40.39 8.62
C VAL A 105 -7.51 -39.61 8.68
N ARG A 106 -8.41 -39.97 9.60
CA ARG A 106 -9.69 -39.27 9.81
C ARG A 106 -9.51 -37.78 10.11
N LYS A 107 -8.56 -37.40 10.97
CA LYS A 107 -8.32 -35.98 11.31
C LYS A 107 -7.95 -35.17 10.07
N VAL A 108 -7.12 -35.72 9.19
CA VAL A 108 -6.71 -35.04 7.94
C VAL A 108 -7.82 -35.09 6.89
N ALA A 109 -8.47 -36.25 6.69
CA ALA A 109 -9.54 -36.44 5.73
C ALA A 109 -10.79 -35.58 6.02
N LYS A 110 -10.95 -35.10 7.26
CA LYS A 110 -12.01 -34.15 7.62
C LYS A 110 -11.73 -32.71 7.14
N ILE A 111 -10.47 -32.32 7.02
CA ILE A 111 -10.07 -30.92 6.75
C ILE A 111 -10.67 -30.41 5.42
N PRO A 112 -10.66 -31.17 4.31
CA PRO A 112 -11.31 -30.73 3.08
C PRO A 112 -12.78 -30.33 3.22
N GLY A 113 -13.61 -31.15 3.86
CA GLY A 113 -15.02 -30.81 4.11
C GLY A 113 -15.19 -29.58 5.01
N ASP A 114 -14.30 -29.38 5.99
CA ASP A 114 -14.30 -28.17 6.81
C ASP A 114 -13.91 -26.93 5.98
N ILE A 115 -12.96 -27.04 5.04
CA ILE A 115 -12.61 -25.98 4.08
C ILE A 115 -13.80 -25.67 3.17
N HIS A 116 -14.38 -26.67 2.50
CA HIS A 116 -15.54 -26.49 1.61
C HIS A 116 -16.68 -25.74 2.30
N ARG A 117 -17.00 -26.09 3.55
CA ARG A 117 -18.04 -25.42 4.34
C ARG A 117 -17.76 -23.95 4.61
N VAL A 118 -16.49 -23.57 4.83
CA VAL A 118 -16.12 -22.16 5.05
C VAL A 118 -16.26 -21.35 3.76
N PHE A 119 -15.99 -21.96 2.61
CA PHE A 119 -16.03 -21.31 1.28
C PHE A 119 -17.44 -21.30 0.65
N GLU A 120 -18.33 -22.23 0.98
CA GLU A 120 -19.67 -22.39 0.38
C GLU A 120 -20.52 -21.09 0.43
N LYS A 121 -20.36 -20.28 1.47
CA LYS A 121 -21.14 -19.06 1.70
C LYS A 121 -20.43 -17.77 1.30
N ARG A 122 -19.35 -17.86 0.51
CA ARG A 122 -18.48 -16.71 0.17
C ARG A 122 -18.60 -16.33 -1.29
N GLU A 123 -18.34 -15.06 -1.58
CA GLU A 123 -18.43 -14.52 -2.94
C GLU A 123 -17.26 -15.03 -3.79
N ARG A 124 -17.57 -15.84 -4.81
CA ARG A 124 -16.57 -16.43 -5.73
C ARG A 124 -15.80 -15.39 -6.54
N GLU A 125 -16.45 -14.27 -6.85
CA GLU A 125 -15.87 -13.18 -7.64
C GLU A 125 -14.73 -12.47 -6.91
N GLU A 126 -14.71 -12.51 -5.58
CA GLU A 126 -13.68 -11.86 -4.75
C GLU A 126 -12.39 -12.70 -4.62
N PHE A 127 -12.48 -14.04 -4.73
CA PHE A 127 -11.35 -14.96 -4.54
C PHE A 127 -11.25 -16.05 -5.64
N PRO A 128 -11.21 -15.67 -6.93
CA PRO A 128 -11.34 -16.63 -8.03
C PRO A 128 -10.23 -17.69 -8.05
N ASN A 129 -8.98 -17.32 -7.74
CA ASN A 129 -7.86 -18.27 -7.75
C ASN A 129 -7.90 -19.20 -6.54
N LEU A 130 -8.28 -18.68 -5.37
CA LEU A 130 -8.45 -19.49 -4.17
C LEU A 130 -9.60 -20.49 -4.33
N PHE A 131 -10.73 -20.07 -4.92
CA PHE A 131 -11.84 -20.97 -5.24
C PHE A 131 -11.46 -22.05 -6.25
N ALA A 132 -10.59 -21.76 -7.22
CA ALA A 132 -10.09 -22.78 -8.15
C ALA A 132 -9.32 -23.91 -7.44
N ILE A 133 -8.57 -23.59 -6.37
CA ILE A 133 -7.87 -24.59 -5.54
C ILE A 133 -8.86 -25.36 -4.67
N VAL A 134 -9.88 -24.68 -4.13
CA VAL A 134 -10.95 -25.32 -3.32
C VAL A 134 -11.77 -26.28 -4.17
N ASP A 135 -12.19 -25.88 -5.37
CA ASP A 135 -12.99 -26.71 -6.29
C ASP A 135 -12.22 -27.99 -6.72
N ALA A 136 -10.88 -27.98 -6.68
CA ALA A 136 -10.03 -29.13 -6.96
C ALA A 136 -9.80 -30.05 -5.74
N LEU A 137 -10.20 -29.64 -4.53
CA LEU A 137 -9.94 -30.35 -3.29
C LEU A 137 -10.96 -31.50 -3.06
N PRO A 138 -10.53 -32.78 -3.04
CA PRO A 138 -11.44 -33.90 -2.78
C PRO A 138 -11.98 -33.89 -1.34
N ASP A 139 -13.22 -34.36 -1.13
CA ASP A 139 -13.82 -34.52 0.20
C ASP A 139 -14.12 -35.99 0.51
N PHE A 140 -14.15 -36.35 1.80
CA PHE A 140 -14.18 -37.74 2.27
C PHE A 140 -15.25 -38.00 3.35
N PRO A 141 -16.53 -37.61 3.15
CA PRO A 141 -17.57 -37.75 4.17
C PRO A 141 -17.78 -39.21 4.59
N GLU A 142 -17.82 -40.14 3.62
CA GLU A 142 -18.05 -41.57 3.88
C GLU A 142 -16.93 -42.19 4.72
N LEU A 143 -15.67 -41.85 4.42
CA LEU A 143 -14.51 -42.34 5.18
C LEU A 143 -14.50 -41.80 6.61
N VAL A 144 -14.76 -40.50 6.78
CA VAL A 144 -14.81 -39.86 8.10
C VAL A 144 -15.95 -40.45 8.95
N GLU A 145 -17.13 -40.62 8.36
CA GLU A 145 -18.29 -41.21 9.03
C GLU A 145 -18.04 -42.69 9.41
N ALA A 146 -17.44 -43.49 8.52
CA ALA A 146 -17.11 -44.88 8.80
C ALA A 146 -16.15 -45.02 10.00
N ILE A 147 -15.14 -44.16 10.08
CA ILE A 147 -14.19 -44.15 11.20
C ILE A 147 -14.86 -43.66 12.48
N ASP A 148 -15.63 -42.56 12.45
CA ASP A 148 -16.34 -42.00 13.61
C ASP A 148 -17.44 -42.93 14.15
N TYR A 149 -18.03 -43.74 13.27
CA TYR A 149 -18.98 -44.77 13.68
C TYR A 149 -18.30 -45.87 14.49
N CYS A 150 -17.10 -46.28 14.10
CA CYS A 150 -16.39 -47.42 14.68
C CYS A 150 -15.49 -47.05 15.87
N ILE A 151 -14.82 -45.90 15.85
CA ILE A 151 -13.76 -45.51 16.80
C ILE A 151 -14.16 -44.20 17.48
N ASN A 152 -13.98 -44.12 18.79
CA ASN A 152 -14.21 -42.87 19.54
C ASN A 152 -12.98 -41.95 19.52
N SER A 153 -13.07 -40.77 20.15
CA SER A 153 -11.96 -39.81 20.23
C SER A 153 -10.71 -40.31 20.97
N GLU A 154 -10.84 -41.36 21.78
CA GLU A 154 -9.76 -41.95 22.58
C GLU A 154 -9.05 -43.10 21.84
N GLY A 155 -9.47 -43.46 20.62
CA GLY A 155 -8.90 -44.59 19.89
C GLY A 155 -9.49 -45.95 20.31
N ILE A 156 -10.59 -45.96 21.07
CA ILE A 156 -11.27 -47.17 21.50
C ILE A 156 -12.34 -47.55 20.47
N LEU A 157 -12.28 -48.80 20.01
CA LEU A 157 -13.29 -49.37 19.12
C LEU A 157 -14.61 -49.57 19.89
N LEU A 158 -15.70 -49.01 19.36
CA LEU A 158 -17.02 -49.00 19.99
C LEU A 158 -17.77 -50.31 19.77
N ASP A 159 -18.65 -50.67 20.71
CA ASP A 159 -19.55 -51.83 20.61
C ASP A 159 -20.50 -51.78 19.40
N ARG A 160 -20.63 -50.62 18.75
CA ARG A 160 -21.41 -50.46 17.53
C ARG A 160 -20.64 -50.75 16.25
N ALA A 161 -19.32 -50.84 16.31
CA ALA A 161 -18.48 -51.10 15.13
C ALA A 161 -18.86 -52.41 14.41
N SER A 162 -19.33 -53.41 15.16
CA SER A 162 -19.88 -54.65 14.59
C SER A 162 -20.89 -55.31 15.53
N PRO A 163 -21.99 -55.89 15.01
CA PRO A 163 -22.89 -56.73 15.79
C PRO A 163 -22.19 -57.91 16.48
N GLU A 164 -21.18 -58.48 15.82
CA GLU A 164 -20.40 -59.62 16.33
C GLU A 164 -19.52 -59.20 17.51
N LEU A 165 -18.79 -58.08 17.38
CA LEU A 165 -18.00 -57.50 18.47
C LEU A 165 -18.87 -57.23 19.72
N ARG A 166 -20.07 -56.67 19.52
CA ARG A 166 -21.03 -56.44 20.60
C ARG A 166 -21.43 -57.73 21.31
N ALA A 167 -21.69 -58.79 20.54
CA ALA A 167 -22.06 -60.09 21.07
C ALA A 167 -20.91 -60.71 21.87
N ILE A 168 -19.67 -60.62 21.36
CA ILE A 168 -18.46 -61.11 22.04
C ILE A 168 -18.22 -60.36 23.35
N ARG A 169 -18.28 -59.03 23.34
CA ARG A 169 -18.08 -58.21 24.55
C ARG A 169 -19.13 -58.47 25.63
N ARG A 170 -20.41 -58.64 25.24
CA ARG A 170 -21.47 -59.07 26.17
C ARG A 170 -21.20 -60.46 26.76
N LYS A 171 -20.69 -61.39 25.95
CA LYS A 171 -20.30 -62.73 26.41
C LYS A 171 -19.13 -62.65 27.39
N LEU A 172 -18.11 -61.84 27.12
CA LEU A 172 -16.98 -61.58 28.02
C LEU A 172 -17.42 -61.01 29.35
N LEU A 173 -18.28 -59.99 29.35
CA LEU A 173 -18.81 -59.38 30.57
C LEU A 173 -19.53 -60.42 31.44
N ARG A 174 -20.46 -61.19 30.84
CA ARG A 174 -21.18 -62.26 31.54
C ARG A 174 -20.26 -63.35 32.09
N LEU A 175 -19.25 -63.76 31.33
CA LEU A 175 -18.28 -64.76 31.79
C LEU A 175 -17.46 -64.23 32.96
N ARG A 176 -17.00 -62.97 32.93
CA ARG A 176 -16.27 -62.33 34.03
C ARG A 176 -17.15 -62.27 35.29
N GLU A 177 -18.39 -61.81 35.18
CA GLU A 177 -19.33 -61.75 36.32
C GLU A 177 -19.56 -63.14 36.92
N ASN A 178 -19.82 -64.16 36.09
CA ASN A 178 -20.03 -65.54 36.55
C ASN A 178 -18.79 -66.14 37.23
N ILE A 179 -17.59 -65.87 36.69
CA ILE A 179 -16.33 -66.31 37.29
C ILE A 179 -16.11 -65.62 38.64
N HIS A 180 -16.31 -64.30 38.71
CA HIS A 180 -16.18 -63.54 39.95
C HIS A 180 -17.16 -64.03 41.03
N GLN A 181 -18.43 -64.24 40.70
CA GLN A 181 -19.43 -64.77 41.64
C GLN A 181 -19.04 -66.15 42.18
N LYS A 182 -18.55 -67.05 41.32
CA LYS A 182 -18.08 -68.38 41.74
C LYS A 182 -16.83 -68.31 42.62
N LEU A 183 -15.88 -67.44 42.27
CA LEU A 183 -14.66 -67.23 43.04
C LEU A 183 -14.96 -66.63 44.41
N GLU A 184 -15.86 -65.65 44.50
CA GLU A 184 -16.32 -65.10 45.78
C GLU A 184 -16.99 -66.16 46.65
N ALA A 185 -17.82 -67.02 46.05
CA ALA A 185 -18.41 -68.15 46.77
C ALA A 185 -17.33 -69.13 47.29
N THR A 186 -16.28 -69.40 46.50
CA THR A 186 -15.12 -70.21 46.94
C THR A 186 -14.35 -69.53 48.07
N LEU A 187 -14.09 -68.23 47.99
CA LEU A 187 -13.42 -67.45 49.04
C LEU A 187 -14.20 -67.45 50.37
N ARG A 188 -15.54 -67.44 50.32
CA ARG A 188 -16.42 -67.46 51.50
C ARG A 188 -16.68 -68.85 52.07
N SER A 189 -16.31 -69.92 51.35
CA SER A 189 -16.54 -71.29 51.80
C SER A 189 -15.63 -71.66 52.98
N PRO A 190 -16.09 -72.48 53.95
CA PRO A 190 -15.28 -72.90 55.10
C PRO A 190 -14.02 -73.68 54.72
N GLU A 191 -14.06 -74.42 53.61
CA GLU A 191 -12.92 -75.16 53.04
C GLU A 191 -11.93 -74.21 52.34
N GLY A 192 -12.45 -73.21 51.61
CA GLY A 192 -11.64 -72.15 51.01
C GLY A 192 -10.86 -71.36 52.06
N GLN A 193 -11.51 -70.86 53.11
CA GLN A 193 -10.86 -70.03 54.13
C GLN A 193 -9.68 -70.71 54.84
N LYS A 194 -9.69 -72.04 54.96
CA LYS A 194 -8.58 -72.82 55.52
C LYS A 194 -7.41 -72.98 54.55
N ALA A 195 -7.69 -73.09 53.25
CA ALA A 195 -6.71 -73.34 52.20
C ALA A 195 -6.05 -72.07 51.64
N ILE A 196 -6.76 -70.93 51.70
CA ILE A 196 -6.35 -69.67 51.09
C ILE A 196 -5.26 -68.97 51.92
N GLN A 197 -4.25 -68.45 51.22
CA GLN A 197 -3.22 -67.60 51.82
C GLN A 197 -3.72 -66.17 52.00
N GLU A 198 -4.31 -65.60 50.95
CA GLU A 198 -4.88 -64.26 50.91
C GLU A 198 -6.26 -64.28 50.22
N PRO A 199 -7.32 -63.71 50.81
CA PRO A 199 -8.68 -63.76 50.27
C PRO A 199 -8.88 -62.74 49.13
N VAL A 200 -8.04 -62.80 48.11
CA VAL A 200 -8.04 -61.90 46.95
C VAL A 200 -8.14 -62.71 45.68
N ILE A 201 -9.04 -62.28 44.78
CA ILE A 201 -9.09 -62.79 43.41
C ILE A 201 -7.96 -62.13 42.63
N THR A 202 -7.05 -62.93 42.08
CA THR A 202 -5.93 -62.42 41.28
C THR A 202 -5.94 -63.05 39.90
N SER A 203 -5.19 -62.47 38.97
CA SER A 203 -5.00 -63.06 37.64
C SER A 203 -3.55 -63.51 37.45
N ARG A 204 -3.38 -64.68 36.81
CA ARG A 204 -2.09 -65.22 36.36
C ARG A 204 -2.27 -65.78 34.97
N ASN A 205 -1.37 -65.42 34.04
CA ASN A 205 -1.44 -65.84 32.63
C ASN A 205 -2.83 -65.57 32.00
N ASN A 206 -3.42 -64.40 32.29
CA ASN A 206 -4.77 -64.01 31.88
C ASN A 206 -5.92 -64.93 32.35
N ARG A 207 -5.69 -65.74 33.40
CA ARG A 207 -6.71 -66.58 34.04
C ARG A 207 -6.97 -66.12 35.46
N TYR A 208 -8.22 -66.14 35.90
CA TYR A 208 -8.56 -65.84 37.29
C TYR A 208 -8.21 -67.02 38.21
N VAL A 209 -7.51 -66.72 39.29
CA VAL A 209 -6.93 -67.69 40.23
C VAL A 209 -7.02 -67.20 41.66
N ILE A 210 -6.91 -68.15 42.60
CA ILE A 210 -6.87 -67.88 44.04
C ILE A 210 -5.50 -68.29 44.58
N PRO A 211 -4.83 -67.46 45.41
CA PRO A 211 -3.60 -67.82 46.08
C PRO A 211 -3.86 -68.75 47.27
N ILE A 212 -3.34 -69.97 47.21
CA ILE A 212 -3.46 -70.98 48.27
C ILE A 212 -2.11 -71.28 48.93
N LYS A 213 -2.17 -71.70 50.19
CA LYS A 213 -1.02 -72.19 50.96
C LYS A 213 -0.46 -73.46 50.33
N GLN A 214 0.86 -73.62 50.35
CA GLN A 214 1.53 -74.85 49.90
C GLN A 214 0.95 -76.12 50.54
N GLU A 215 0.65 -76.09 51.84
CA GLU A 215 0.11 -77.22 52.61
C GLU A 215 -1.29 -77.65 52.14
N ALA A 216 -2.09 -76.69 51.66
CA ALA A 216 -3.46 -76.93 51.23
C ALA A 216 -3.58 -77.35 49.75
N ARG A 217 -2.45 -77.45 49.03
CA ARG A 217 -2.41 -77.80 47.60
C ARG A 217 -3.04 -79.16 47.29
N ALA A 218 -2.80 -80.17 48.13
CA ALA A 218 -3.30 -81.52 47.90
C ALA A 218 -4.82 -81.64 48.12
N THR A 219 -5.37 -80.76 48.96
CA THR A 219 -6.77 -80.79 49.39
C THR A 219 -7.65 -79.86 48.54
N PHE A 220 -7.08 -78.76 48.04
CA PHE A 220 -7.81 -77.78 47.25
C PHE A 220 -7.97 -78.26 45.79
N GLN A 221 -9.21 -78.49 45.36
CA GLN A 221 -9.51 -79.00 44.03
C GLN A 221 -9.38 -77.91 42.95
N GLY A 222 -8.24 -77.90 42.24
CA GLY A 222 -8.00 -76.98 41.14
C GLY A 222 -6.70 -77.23 40.37
N VAL A 223 -6.49 -76.47 39.30
CA VAL A 223 -5.32 -76.54 38.43
C VAL A 223 -4.31 -75.46 38.83
N VAL A 224 -3.06 -75.84 39.07
CA VAL A 224 -1.98 -74.89 39.39
C VAL A 224 -1.59 -74.13 38.13
N GLN A 225 -1.68 -72.80 38.17
CA GLN A 225 -1.31 -71.91 37.06
C GLN A 225 0.07 -71.27 37.23
N ALA A 226 0.49 -71.02 38.47
CA ALA A 226 1.79 -70.48 38.80
C ALA A 226 2.17 -70.77 40.26
N GLN A 227 3.46 -70.64 40.58
CA GLN A 227 4.00 -70.72 41.94
C GLN A 227 4.75 -69.42 42.26
N SER A 228 4.69 -68.95 43.52
CA SER A 228 5.47 -67.79 43.95
C SER A 228 6.98 -68.08 43.95
N THR A 229 7.79 -67.03 43.81
CA THR A 229 9.27 -67.14 43.83
C THR A 229 9.80 -67.73 45.15
N SER A 230 9.10 -67.49 46.26
CA SER A 230 9.39 -68.05 47.58
C SER A 230 8.93 -69.51 47.76
N GLY A 231 8.17 -70.05 46.81
CA GLY A 231 7.59 -71.40 46.85
C GLY A 231 6.39 -71.57 47.80
N ALA A 232 6.11 -70.59 48.67
CA ALA A 232 5.11 -70.67 49.74
C ALA A 232 3.65 -70.57 49.27
N THR A 233 3.40 -69.94 48.10
CA THR A 233 2.06 -69.68 47.58
C THR A 233 1.88 -70.29 46.20
N PHE A 234 0.79 -71.04 46.01
CA PHE A 234 0.39 -71.57 44.71
C PHE A 234 -0.82 -70.79 44.20
N PHE A 235 -0.78 -70.35 42.94
CA PHE A 235 -1.92 -69.71 42.28
C PHE A 235 -2.73 -70.78 41.57
N VAL A 236 -3.89 -71.10 42.12
CA VAL A 236 -4.72 -72.22 41.68
C VAL A 236 -6.04 -71.73 41.11
N GLU A 237 -6.41 -72.31 39.97
CA GLU A 237 -7.69 -72.15 39.32
C GLU A 237 -8.66 -73.24 39.81
N PRO A 238 -9.72 -72.90 40.56
CA PRO A 238 -10.68 -73.89 41.05
C PRO A 238 -11.38 -74.64 39.90
N LEU A 239 -11.63 -75.94 40.08
CA LEU A 239 -12.26 -76.79 39.04
C LEU A 239 -13.58 -76.21 38.50
N GLY A 240 -14.40 -75.61 39.37
CA GLY A 240 -15.70 -75.05 39.01
C GLY A 240 -15.66 -73.85 38.04
N ILE A 241 -14.48 -73.27 37.80
CA ILE A 241 -14.30 -72.15 36.85
C ILE A 241 -13.37 -72.47 35.67
N VAL A 242 -12.73 -73.66 35.63
CA VAL A 242 -11.76 -74.02 34.56
C VAL A 242 -12.35 -73.87 33.16
N GLN A 243 -13.56 -74.42 32.95
CA GLN A 243 -14.27 -74.31 31.68
C GLN A 243 -14.65 -72.86 31.34
N MET A 244 -15.03 -72.07 32.35
CA MET A 244 -15.41 -70.66 32.16
C MET A 244 -14.21 -69.79 31.80
N ASN A 245 -13.05 -70.02 32.42
CA ASN A 245 -11.79 -69.35 32.07
C ASN A 245 -11.32 -69.75 30.65
N ASN A 246 -11.47 -71.01 30.24
CA ASN A 246 -11.19 -71.43 28.86
C ASN A 246 -12.11 -70.68 27.86
N GLN A 247 -13.42 -70.62 28.14
CA GLN A 247 -14.38 -69.87 27.33
C GLN A 247 -14.09 -68.36 27.33
N LEU A 248 -13.63 -67.80 28.45
CA LEU A 248 -13.24 -66.41 28.56
C LEU A 248 -12.02 -66.12 27.67
N HIS A 249 -11.03 -67.01 27.69
CA HIS A 249 -9.85 -66.90 26.83
C HIS A 249 -10.21 -67.03 25.35
N GLU A 250 -11.02 -68.02 24.96
CA GLU A 250 -11.53 -68.17 23.59
C GLU A 250 -12.31 -66.94 23.12
N ALA A 251 -13.15 -66.36 23.99
CA ALA A 251 -13.91 -65.16 23.68
C ALA A 251 -13.01 -63.92 23.57
N ALA A 252 -11.95 -63.82 24.36
CA ALA A 252 -10.97 -62.74 24.25
C ALA A 252 -10.16 -62.83 22.95
N GLU A 253 -9.74 -64.04 22.55
CA GLU A 253 -9.11 -64.28 21.24
C GLU A 253 -10.06 -63.97 20.08
N ALA A 254 -11.34 -64.32 20.21
CA ALA A 254 -12.36 -63.96 19.24
C ALA A 254 -12.56 -62.43 19.16
N GLU A 255 -12.54 -61.72 20.29
CA GLU A 255 -12.57 -60.25 20.32
C GLU A 255 -11.38 -59.66 19.58
N HIS A 256 -10.17 -60.14 19.83
CA HIS A 256 -8.96 -59.67 19.15
C HIS A 256 -9.05 -59.88 17.62
N ARG A 257 -9.50 -61.04 17.16
CA ARG A 257 -9.70 -61.32 15.72
C ARG A 257 -10.75 -60.41 15.10
N GLU A 258 -11.88 -60.19 15.78
CA GLU A 258 -12.95 -59.33 15.28
C GLU A 258 -12.51 -57.87 15.22
N ILE A 259 -11.75 -57.38 16.21
CA ILE A 259 -11.14 -56.05 16.18
C ILE A 259 -10.21 -55.93 14.97
N GLN A 260 -9.31 -56.89 14.73
CA GLN A 260 -8.41 -56.86 13.57
C GLN A 260 -9.18 -56.86 12.24
N ARG A 261 -10.27 -57.62 12.14
CA ARG A 261 -11.13 -57.63 10.94
C ARG A 261 -11.76 -56.27 10.68
N ILE A 262 -12.27 -55.60 11.72
CA ILE A 262 -12.86 -54.26 11.62
C ILE A 262 -11.79 -53.25 11.21
N LEU A 263 -10.61 -53.28 11.84
CA LEU A 263 -9.49 -52.39 11.49
C LEU A 263 -9.01 -52.61 10.06
N LEU A 264 -8.94 -53.86 9.58
CA LEU A 264 -8.64 -54.18 8.18
C LEU A 264 -9.70 -53.59 7.25
N THR A 265 -10.99 -53.73 7.57
CA THR A 265 -12.08 -53.17 6.76
C THR A 265 -11.97 -51.64 6.65
N LEU A 266 -11.67 -50.96 7.75
CA LEU A 266 -11.43 -49.51 7.75
C LEU A 266 -10.15 -49.13 6.99
N THR A 267 -9.10 -49.95 7.09
CA THR A 267 -7.85 -49.75 6.33
C THR A 267 -8.07 -49.94 4.83
N ASP A 268 -8.91 -50.90 4.43
CA ASP A 268 -9.29 -51.13 3.04
C ASP A 268 -10.08 -49.93 2.50
N HIS A 269 -10.97 -49.34 3.31
CA HIS A 269 -11.66 -48.11 2.95
C HIS A 269 -10.70 -46.91 2.76
N VAL A 270 -9.65 -46.81 3.60
CA VAL A 270 -8.56 -45.85 3.36
C VAL A 270 -7.82 -46.16 2.05
N ARG A 271 -7.60 -47.45 1.75
CA ARG A 271 -6.92 -47.90 0.52
C ARG A 271 -7.69 -47.50 -0.74
N ASP A 272 -9.02 -47.61 -0.73
CA ASP A 272 -9.88 -47.27 -1.86
C ASP A 272 -9.77 -45.78 -2.24
N HIS A 273 -9.49 -44.91 -1.26
CA HIS A 273 -9.33 -43.46 -1.44
C HIS A 273 -7.86 -42.98 -1.52
N LEU A 274 -6.87 -43.87 -1.67
CA LEU A 274 -5.45 -43.49 -1.64
C LEU A 274 -5.06 -42.36 -2.62
N PRO A 275 -5.40 -42.43 -3.92
CA PRO A 275 -4.97 -41.39 -4.87
C PRO A 275 -5.57 -40.01 -4.53
N GLU A 276 -6.80 -40.00 -4.05
CA GLU A 276 -7.51 -38.78 -3.66
C GLU A 276 -6.93 -38.20 -2.36
N LEU A 277 -6.60 -39.05 -1.38
CA LEU A 277 -5.96 -38.64 -0.13
C LEU A 277 -4.56 -38.07 -0.39
N GLU A 278 -3.76 -38.68 -1.27
CA GLU A 278 -2.44 -38.16 -1.66
C GLU A 278 -2.56 -36.80 -2.35
N SER A 279 -3.46 -36.68 -3.33
CA SER A 279 -3.73 -35.39 -3.98
C SER A 279 -4.24 -34.33 -3.00
N SER A 280 -5.11 -34.72 -2.07
CA SER A 280 -5.60 -33.84 -1.01
C SER A 280 -4.46 -33.36 -0.10
N LEU A 281 -3.48 -34.20 0.24
CA LEU A 281 -2.32 -33.77 1.04
C LEU A 281 -1.50 -32.71 0.32
N GLU A 282 -1.30 -32.85 -0.98
CA GLU A 282 -0.57 -31.85 -1.77
C GLU A 282 -1.27 -30.49 -1.80
N LEU A 283 -2.61 -30.49 -1.93
CA LEU A 283 -3.45 -29.29 -1.93
C LEU A 283 -3.55 -28.68 -0.52
N LEU A 284 -3.70 -29.50 0.52
CA LEU A 284 -3.70 -29.03 1.92
C LEU A 284 -2.35 -28.42 2.30
N ALA A 285 -1.24 -28.95 1.79
CA ALA A 285 0.09 -28.34 1.94
C ALA A 285 0.14 -26.95 1.29
N GLU A 286 -0.48 -26.78 0.11
CA GLU A 286 -0.58 -25.49 -0.56
C GLU A 286 -1.46 -24.51 0.22
N PHE A 287 -2.62 -24.94 0.74
CA PHE A 287 -3.45 -24.12 1.62
C PHE A 287 -2.71 -23.67 2.88
N ASP A 288 -1.93 -24.55 3.51
CA ASP A 288 -1.09 -24.21 4.66
C ASP A 288 -0.04 -23.17 4.29
N PHE A 289 0.64 -23.36 3.16
CA PHE A 289 1.60 -22.40 2.65
C PHE A 289 0.97 -21.03 2.35
N LEU A 290 -0.19 -20.99 1.70
CA LEU A 290 -0.92 -19.75 1.40
C LEU A 290 -1.42 -19.05 2.67
N ASN A 291 -1.97 -19.80 3.62
CA ASN A 291 -2.38 -19.25 4.92
C ASN A 291 -1.18 -18.69 5.69
N ALA A 292 -0.01 -19.35 5.62
CA ALA A 292 1.23 -18.85 6.20
C ALA A 292 1.68 -17.54 5.53
N LYS A 293 1.65 -17.46 4.19
CA LYS A 293 1.96 -16.23 3.44
C LYS A 293 1.03 -15.07 3.80
N ALA A 294 -0.27 -15.34 3.88
CA ALA A 294 -1.28 -14.38 4.29
C ALA A 294 -1.01 -13.81 5.69
N ARG A 295 -0.79 -14.69 6.67
CA ARG A 295 -0.47 -14.31 8.06
C ARG A 295 0.85 -13.55 8.15
N PHE A 296 1.87 -13.99 7.42
CA PHE A 296 3.17 -13.31 7.36
C PHE A 296 3.05 -11.91 6.74
N SER A 297 2.26 -11.77 5.67
CA SER A 297 1.97 -10.48 5.06
C SER A 297 1.23 -9.54 6.01
N LEU A 298 0.32 -10.05 6.84
CA LEU A 298 -0.37 -9.26 7.85
C LEU A 298 0.55 -8.82 8.97
N ALA A 299 1.39 -9.73 9.49
CA ALA A 299 2.35 -9.43 10.54
C ALA A 299 3.34 -8.32 10.15
N LEU A 300 3.76 -8.29 8.88
CA LEU A 300 4.69 -7.29 8.35
C LEU A 300 4.03 -6.02 7.81
N ASN A 301 2.69 -5.92 7.85
CA ASN A 301 1.94 -4.88 7.11
C ASN A 301 2.42 -4.76 5.65
N ALA A 302 2.60 -5.92 5.00
CA ALA A 302 3.16 -6.04 3.66
C ALA A 302 2.07 -5.96 2.58
N VAL A 303 2.43 -5.47 1.40
CA VAL A 303 1.52 -5.20 0.28
C VAL A 303 1.98 -5.91 -1.00
N GLU A 304 1.04 -6.12 -1.92
CA GLU A 304 1.35 -6.58 -3.28
C GLU A 304 2.06 -5.46 -4.07
N PRO A 305 3.29 -5.68 -4.57
CA PRO A 305 3.98 -4.69 -5.38
C PRO A 305 3.47 -4.69 -6.83
N LYS A 306 3.53 -3.53 -7.50
CA LYS A 306 3.29 -3.45 -8.94
C LYS A 306 4.49 -4.00 -9.71
N LEU A 307 4.30 -5.13 -10.38
CA LEU A 307 5.35 -5.81 -11.14
C LEU A 307 5.59 -5.16 -12.51
N ASN A 308 6.83 -5.18 -12.99
CA ASN A 308 7.20 -4.75 -14.34
C ASN A 308 8.45 -5.47 -14.88
N THR A 309 8.64 -5.44 -16.20
CA THR A 309 9.81 -6.01 -16.91
C THR A 309 10.78 -4.93 -17.42
N ARG A 310 10.63 -3.68 -16.96
CA ARG A 310 11.40 -2.52 -17.46
C ARG A 310 12.57 -2.16 -16.55
N ALA A 311 13.01 -3.11 -15.71
CA ALA A 311 14.02 -2.88 -14.68
C ALA A 311 13.73 -1.65 -13.79
N ASN A 312 12.47 -1.26 -13.61
CA ASN A 312 12.11 -0.12 -12.74
C ASN A 312 11.77 -0.61 -11.33
N VAL A 313 12.55 -0.19 -10.35
CA VAL A 313 12.27 -0.41 -8.93
C VAL A 313 11.93 0.93 -8.31
N LYS A 314 10.80 0.99 -7.60
CA LYS A 314 10.38 2.13 -6.79
C LYS A 314 9.77 1.60 -5.50
N LEU A 315 10.46 1.76 -4.38
CA LEU A 315 9.94 1.34 -3.09
C LEU A 315 9.56 2.59 -2.28
N ILE A 316 8.35 2.57 -1.73
CA ILE A 316 7.77 3.67 -0.95
C ILE A 316 7.63 3.17 0.48
N GLU A 317 8.16 3.93 1.44
CA GLU A 317 8.16 3.60 2.87
C GLU A 317 8.57 2.14 3.17
N ALA A 318 9.60 1.66 2.47
CA ALA A 318 10.05 0.27 2.53
C ALA A 318 10.77 -0.02 3.85
N ARG A 319 10.49 -1.17 4.44
CA ARG A 319 11.07 -1.59 5.72
C ARG A 319 11.83 -2.89 5.55
N HIS A 320 12.90 -3.06 6.31
CA HIS A 320 13.64 -4.32 6.32
C HIS A 320 12.89 -5.36 7.16
N PRO A 321 12.35 -6.45 6.56
CA PRO A 321 11.45 -7.40 7.24
C PRO A 321 12.07 -8.06 8.47
N LEU A 322 13.35 -8.43 8.42
CA LEU A 322 14.03 -9.05 9.58
C LEU A 322 14.19 -8.08 10.76
N LEU A 323 14.49 -6.80 10.48
CA LEU A 323 14.63 -5.78 11.53
C LEU A 323 13.27 -5.44 12.13
N GLU A 324 12.22 -5.41 11.30
CA GLU A 324 10.85 -5.17 11.75
C GLU A 324 10.39 -6.29 12.69
N CYS A 325 10.61 -7.55 12.33
CA CYS A 325 10.32 -8.67 13.22
C CYS A 325 11.17 -8.67 14.50
N HIS A 326 12.44 -8.26 14.44
CA HIS A 326 13.29 -8.23 15.63
C HIS A 326 12.78 -7.19 16.64
N LEU A 327 12.57 -5.95 16.20
CA LEU A 327 12.09 -4.85 17.04
C LEU A 327 10.66 -5.04 17.56
N GLN A 328 9.80 -5.79 16.85
CA GLN A 328 8.46 -6.14 17.34
C GLN A 328 8.47 -7.23 18.42
N ASN A 329 9.47 -8.13 18.42
CA ASN A 329 9.57 -9.26 19.35
C ASN A 329 10.40 -8.96 20.60
N GLU A 330 11.14 -7.84 20.62
CA GLU A 330 11.65 -7.30 21.87
C GLU A 330 10.47 -6.87 22.74
N GLN A 331 10.05 -7.78 23.62
CA GLN A 331 9.44 -7.34 24.89
C GLN A 331 10.40 -6.31 25.49
N PRO A 332 9.89 -5.21 26.10
CA PRO A 332 10.77 -4.28 26.78
C PRO A 332 11.65 -5.12 27.69
N PRO A 333 12.98 -5.10 27.51
CA PRO A 333 13.82 -5.89 28.38
C PRO A 333 13.58 -5.38 29.79
N ASP A 334 13.86 -6.26 30.74
CA ASP A 334 13.92 -5.98 32.18
C ASP A 334 14.04 -4.48 32.47
N PRO A 335 13.23 -3.85 33.34
CA PRO A 335 13.36 -2.41 33.62
C PRO A 335 14.77 -1.97 34.05
N ASP A 336 15.65 -2.93 34.37
CA ASP A 336 17.05 -2.77 34.74
C ASP A 336 18.07 -3.16 33.64
N ALA A 337 17.63 -3.67 32.49
CA ALA A 337 18.50 -3.93 31.34
C ALA A 337 18.72 -2.63 30.58
N GLU A 338 19.96 -2.17 30.52
CA GLU A 338 20.39 -1.01 29.72
C GLU A 338 20.07 -1.27 28.23
N VAL A 339 18.87 -0.90 27.79
CA VAL A 339 18.57 -0.70 26.37
C VAL A 339 19.45 0.45 25.93
N ASP A 340 20.32 0.21 24.97
CA ASP A 340 21.11 1.25 24.33
C ASP A 340 20.13 2.32 23.83
N ALA A 341 20.05 3.47 24.54
CA ALA A 341 19.07 4.54 24.33
C ALA A 341 19.23 5.25 22.96
N ASN A 342 20.08 4.69 22.10
CA ASN A 342 20.53 5.19 20.82
C ASN A 342 19.94 4.43 19.63
N LEU A 343 19.30 3.26 19.82
CA LEU A 343 18.62 2.53 18.73
C LEU A 343 17.14 2.94 18.61
N PRO A 344 16.63 3.06 17.37
CA PRO A 344 15.23 3.41 17.15
C PRO A 344 14.32 2.23 17.53
N LYS A 345 13.22 2.52 18.25
CA LYS A 345 12.23 1.52 18.69
C LYS A 345 11.42 0.91 17.53
N GLN A 346 11.52 1.49 16.33
CA GLN A 346 10.83 1.05 15.12
C GLN A 346 11.77 1.20 13.93
N VAL A 347 11.61 0.35 12.91
CA VAL A 347 12.38 0.46 11.68
C VAL A 347 12.03 1.78 10.98
N VAL A 348 13.05 2.57 10.65
CA VAL A 348 12.86 3.78 9.84
C VAL A 348 12.62 3.38 8.38
N PRO A 349 11.45 3.70 7.81
CA PRO A 349 11.13 3.34 6.43
C PRO A 349 11.98 4.13 5.42
N THR A 350 12.28 3.50 4.28
CA THR A 350 13.16 4.05 3.23
C THR A 350 12.42 4.20 1.90
N ASN A 351 12.57 5.36 1.28
CA ASN A 351 12.10 5.63 -0.08
C ASN A 351 13.28 5.51 -1.06
N ILE A 352 13.14 4.68 -2.09
CA ILE A 352 14.20 4.44 -3.08
C ILE A 352 13.62 4.21 -4.46
N HIS A 353 14.28 4.73 -5.49
CA HIS A 353 13.95 4.43 -6.88
C HIS A 353 15.21 4.23 -7.71
N ILE A 354 15.16 3.33 -8.69
CA ILE A 354 16.26 3.03 -9.62
C ILE A 354 15.71 2.45 -10.92
N GLY A 355 16.43 2.66 -12.02
CA GLY A 355 16.18 2.01 -13.30
C GLY A 355 15.36 2.83 -14.30
N LYS A 356 14.73 3.92 -13.86
CA LYS A 356 13.95 4.83 -14.73
C LYS A 356 14.74 6.03 -15.22
N THR A 357 15.26 6.84 -14.30
CA THR A 357 16.02 8.07 -14.60
C THR A 357 17.52 7.77 -14.66
N PHE A 358 18.02 7.08 -13.64
CA PHE A 358 19.39 6.58 -13.54
C PHE A 358 19.40 5.06 -13.38
N LYS A 359 20.54 4.45 -13.70
CA LYS A 359 20.80 3.00 -13.60
C LYS A 359 21.69 2.64 -12.42
N THR A 360 22.51 3.59 -11.97
CA THR A 360 23.42 3.39 -10.84
C THR A 360 23.05 4.34 -9.71
N LEU A 361 22.96 3.81 -8.48
CA LEU A 361 22.78 4.60 -7.26
C LEU A 361 23.99 4.41 -6.36
N ILE A 362 24.67 5.50 -6.00
CA ILE A 362 25.81 5.49 -5.09
C ILE A 362 25.35 5.99 -3.71
N ILE A 363 25.37 5.13 -2.70
CA ILE A 363 24.97 5.45 -1.33
C ILE A 363 26.20 5.78 -0.50
N THR A 364 26.16 6.94 0.15
CA THR A 364 27.26 7.53 0.93
C THR A 364 26.83 7.81 2.37
N GLY A 365 27.78 8.02 3.26
CA GLY A 365 27.55 8.32 4.68
C GLY A 365 28.33 7.42 5.62
N PRO A 366 28.26 7.64 6.95
CA PRO A 366 28.96 6.82 7.94
C PRO A 366 28.46 5.37 7.90
N ASN A 367 29.31 4.40 8.29
CA ASN A 367 28.93 2.98 8.31
C ASN A 367 27.76 2.67 9.24
N THR A 368 27.71 3.36 10.38
CA THR A 368 26.59 3.32 11.33
C THR A 368 25.30 3.94 10.80
N GLY A 369 25.33 4.57 9.61
CA GLY A 369 24.18 5.23 8.99
C GLY A 369 23.15 4.28 8.38
N GLY A 370 23.44 2.98 8.24
CA GLY A 370 22.48 1.98 7.72
C GLY A 370 22.57 1.71 6.21
N LYS A 371 23.67 2.07 5.54
CA LYS A 371 23.86 1.86 4.08
C LYS A 371 23.68 0.39 3.66
N THR A 372 24.34 -0.53 4.36
CA THR A 372 24.22 -1.98 4.14
C THR A 372 22.78 -2.48 4.33
N VAL A 373 22.05 -1.91 5.29
CA VAL A 373 20.63 -2.25 5.51
C VAL A 373 19.77 -1.83 4.32
N VAL A 374 20.03 -0.68 3.70
CA VAL A 374 19.33 -0.26 2.48
C VAL A 374 19.57 -1.24 1.34
N LEU A 375 20.82 -1.64 1.09
CA LEU A 375 21.15 -2.63 0.04
C LEU A 375 20.41 -3.94 0.27
N LYS A 376 20.50 -4.48 1.50
CA LYS A 376 19.79 -5.71 1.88
C LYS A 376 18.29 -5.56 1.72
N THR A 377 17.71 -4.42 2.11
CA THR A 377 16.27 -4.15 1.97
C THR A 377 15.85 -4.24 0.50
N VAL A 378 16.54 -3.56 -0.42
CA VAL A 378 16.16 -3.61 -1.84
C VAL A 378 16.26 -5.03 -2.38
N GLY A 379 17.41 -5.69 -2.18
CA GLY A 379 17.63 -7.05 -2.68
C GLY A 379 16.62 -8.05 -2.11
N LEU A 380 16.39 -8.01 -0.80
CA LEU A 380 15.50 -8.93 -0.10
C LEU A 380 14.04 -8.75 -0.56
N LEU A 381 13.57 -7.50 -0.73
CA LEU A 381 12.21 -7.25 -1.20
C LEU A 381 12.01 -7.69 -2.65
N VAL A 382 13.04 -7.57 -3.49
CA VAL A 382 13.03 -8.13 -4.86
C VAL A 382 12.91 -9.66 -4.81
N LEU A 383 13.73 -10.35 -4.01
CA LEU A 383 13.63 -11.80 -3.85
C LEU A 383 12.28 -12.25 -3.30
N MET A 384 11.76 -11.55 -2.28
CA MET A 384 10.44 -11.80 -1.73
C MET A 384 9.35 -11.68 -2.79
N ALA A 385 9.36 -10.59 -3.56
CA ALA A 385 8.39 -10.35 -4.61
C ALA A 385 8.46 -11.40 -5.72
N GLN A 386 9.66 -11.77 -6.17
CA GLN A 386 9.89 -12.82 -7.18
C GLN A 386 9.53 -14.23 -6.69
N SER A 387 9.48 -14.45 -5.37
CA SER A 387 8.94 -15.67 -4.75
C SER A 387 7.43 -15.61 -4.51
N GLY A 388 6.75 -14.53 -4.93
CA GLY A 388 5.32 -14.33 -4.74
C GLY A 388 4.92 -13.98 -3.31
N LEU A 389 5.84 -13.51 -2.48
CA LEU A 389 5.55 -12.94 -1.16
C LEU A 389 5.24 -11.44 -1.31
N HIS A 390 4.30 -10.94 -0.49
CA HIS A 390 4.11 -9.50 -0.33
C HIS A 390 5.34 -8.85 0.31
N ILE A 391 5.53 -7.57 0.07
CA ILE A 391 6.69 -6.80 0.57
C ILE A 391 6.27 -5.79 1.66
N PRO A 392 7.02 -5.62 2.76
CA PRO A 392 6.81 -4.54 3.73
C PRO A 392 7.17 -3.17 3.12
N ALA A 393 6.21 -2.59 2.41
CA ALA A 393 6.29 -1.28 1.77
C ALA A 393 4.87 -0.70 1.63
N GLU A 394 4.77 0.55 1.22
CA GLU A 394 3.50 1.23 1.00
C GLU A 394 2.91 0.95 -0.39
N HIS A 395 1.58 1.12 -0.52
CA HIS A 395 0.87 0.94 -1.77
C HIS A 395 1.45 1.82 -2.89
N GLY A 396 1.54 1.25 -4.09
CA GLY A 396 2.12 1.94 -5.25
C GLY A 396 3.61 1.71 -5.44
N SER A 397 4.27 1.00 -4.51
CA SER A 397 5.60 0.43 -4.72
C SER A 397 5.63 -0.46 -5.98
N LYS A 398 6.75 -0.41 -6.70
CA LYS A 398 7.00 -1.12 -7.96
C LYS A 398 8.25 -1.95 -7.84
N ILE A 399 8.18 -3.20 -8.27
CA ILE A 399 9.34 -4.09 -8.37
C ILE A 399 9.49 -4.54 -9.82
N ALA A 400 10.72 -4.50 -10.30
CA ALA A 400 11.08 -5.14 -11.54
C ALA A 400 11.47 -6.59 -11.30
N ILE A 401 11.17 -7.43 -12.28
CA ILE A 401 11.64 -8.81 -12.27
C ILE A 401 13.01 -8.84 -12.92
N PHE A 402 13.96 -9.46 -12.22
CA PHE A 402 15.32 -9.64 -12.67
C PHE A 402 15.59 -11.13 -12.91
N ASP A 403 16.33 -11.43 -13.97
CA ASP A 403 16.83 -12.78 -14.25
C ASP A 403 17.85 -13.19 -13.19
N HIS A 404 18.68 -12.22 -12.79
CA HIS A 404 19.76 -12.41 -11.83
C HIS A 404 19.81 -11.25 -10.82
N VAL A 405 19.94 -11.61 -9.55
CA VAL A 405 20.28 -10.67 -8.47
C VAL A 405 21.65 -11.05 -7.97
N PHE A 406 22.56 -10.08 -7.90
CA PHE A 406 23.92 -10.25 -7.38
C PHE A 406 24.08 -9.39 -6.15
N ALA A 407 24.69 -9.97 -5.11
CA ALA A 407 24.95 -9.28 -3.86
C ALA A 407 26.35 -9.65 -3.36
N ASP A 408 27.19 -8.64 -3.20
CA ASP A 408 28.44 -8.73 -2.46
C ASP A 408 28.34 -7.77 -1.27
N ILE A 409 27.84 -8.30 -0.15
CA ILE A 409 27.45 -7.53 1.03
C ILE A 409 28.01 -8.24 2.27
N GLY A 410 28.78 -7.52 3.10
CA GLY A 410 29.25 -8.00 4.40
C GLY A 410 30.72 -7.70 4.71
N ASP A 411 31.00 -7.70 6.02
CA ASP A 411 32.33 -7.55 6.63
C ASP A 411 32.91 -8.93 6.99
N ASP A 412 33.75 -9.49 6.13
CA ASP A 412 34.69 -10.55 6.53
C ASP A 412 35.94 -9.89 7.17
N GLN A 413 35.74 -9.09 8.22
CA GLN A 413 36.80 -8.36 8.94
C GLN A 413 37.53 -9.24 9.97
N GLY A 414 37.99 -10.42 9.55
CA GLY A 414 38.94 -11.23 10.30
C GLY A 414 40.38 -10.79 10.04
N ILE A 415 41.18 -10.56 11.08
CA ILE A 415 42.60 -10.15 11.01
C ILE A 415 43.46 -11.15 10.20
N GLU A 416 43.06 -12.41 10.11
CA GLU A 416 43.74 -13.46 9.32
C GLU A 416 43.40 -13.43 7.81
N GLN A 417 42.48 -12.56 7.36
CA GLN A 417 41.88 -12.58 6.01
C GLN A 417 42.13 -11.33 5.16
N SER A 418 42.88 -10.33 5.60
CA SER A 418 42.99 -9.03 4.90
C SER A 418 43.52 -9.07 3.44
N LEU A 419 44.19 -10.14 3.00
CA LEU A 419 44.55 -10.38 1.58
C LEU A 419 43.50 -11.23 0.82
N SER A 420 42.75 -12.04 1.55
CA SER A 420 41.74 -12.94 0.98
C SER A 420 40.39 -12.26 0.79
N THR A 421 40.08 -11.18 1.50
CA THR A 421 38.85 -10.39 1.33
C THR A 421 38.81 -9.66 -0.01
N PHE A 422 39.77 -8.78 -0.32
CA PHE A 422 39.79 -8.07 -1.62
C PHE A 422 39.77 -9.04 -2.81
N SER A 423 40.60 -10.08 -2.76
CA SER A 423 40.63 -11.12 -3.80
C SER A 423 39.30 -11.86 -3.93
N SER A 424 38.61 -12.14 -2.83
CA SER A 424 37.27 -12.76 -2.80
C SER A 424 36.23 -11.84 -3.44
N HIS A 425 36.19 -10.56 -3.06
CA HIS A 425 35.31 -9.54 -3.64
C HIS A 425 35.50 -9.44 -5.17
N ILE A 426 36.74 -9.29 -5.62
CA ILE A 426 37.06 -9.23 -7.06
C ILE A 426 36.68 -10.52 -7.79
N THR A 427 36.89 -11.69 -7.17
CA THR A 427 36.51 -12.98 -7.78
C THR A 427 35.00 -13.09 -7.95
N LYS A 428 34.21 -12.67 -6.96
CA LYS A 428 32.74 -12.62 -7.04
C LYS A 428 32.28 -11.65 -8.12
N ILE A 429 32.85 -10.43 -8.15
CA ILE A 429 32.54 -9.42 -9.17
C ILE A 429 32.89 -9.96 -10.57
N ALA A 430 34.07 -10.55 -10.77
CA ALA A 430 34.47 -11.14 -12.04
C ALA A 430 33.54 -12.28 -12.49
N GLY A 431 33.06 -13.10 -11.54
CA GLY A 431 32.05 -14.13 -11.80
C GLY A 431 30.72 -13.53 -12.24
N MET A 432 30.25 -12.49 -11.55
CA MET A 432 29.04 -11.75 -11.89
C MET A 432 29.11 -11.13 -13.29
N LEU A 433 30.22 -10.44 -13.60
CA LEU A 433 30.37 -9.73 -14.87
C LEU A 433 30.20 -10.65 -16.08
N LYS A 434 30.69 -11.90 -16.00
CA LYS A 434 30.49 -12.91 -17.05
C LYS A 434 29.02 -13.23 -17.31
N THR A 435 28.17 -13.20 -16.28
CA THR A 435 26.72 -13.43 -16.43
C THR A 435 26.02 -12.17 -16.93
N VAL A 436 26.44 -10.99 -16.46
CA VAL A 436 25.91 -9.70 -16.90
C VAL A 436 26.21 -9.42 -18.38
N GLU A 437 27.32 -9.94 -18.92
CA GLU A 437 27.58 -9.91 -20.37
C GLU A 437 26.50 -10.62 -21.19
N ILE A 438 25.77 -11.56 -20.58
CA ILE A 438 24.76 -12.40 -21.25
C ILE A 438 23.34 -11.85 -21.02
N SER A 439 23.03 -11.31 -19.83
CA SER A 439 21.73 -10.67 -19.52
C SER A 439 21.87 -9.32 -18.83
N ASN A 440 21.23 -8.30 -19.42
CA ASN A 440 21.14 -6.96 -18.86
C ASN A 440 19.97 -6.79 -17.87
N GLN A 441 19.11 -7.80 -17.67
CA GLN A 441 18.05 -7.78 -16.65
C GLN A 441 18.57 -8.26 -15.29
N SER A 442 19.62 -7.58 -14.81
CA SER A 442 20.29 -7.91 -13.55
C SER A 442 20.19 -6.77 -12.55
N LEU A 443 20.08 -7.13 -11.26
CA LEU A 443 20.26 -6.21 -10.13
C LEU A 443 21.59 -6.52 -9.45
N VAL A 444 22.44 -5.51 -9.33
CA VAL A 444 23.77 -5.63 -8.72
C VAL A 444 23.82 -4.78 -7.45
N LEU A 445 24.18 -5.42 -6.32
CA LEU A 445 24.30 -4.79 -5.01
C LEU A 445 25.74 -4.98 -4.52
N LEU A 446 26.50 -3.90 -4.38
CA LEU A 446 27.91 -3.94 -3.95
C LEU A 446 28.11 -3.08 -2.70
N ASP A 447 28.58 -3.68 -1.62
CA ASP A 447 28.96 -2.96 -0.41
C ASP A 447 30.45 -2.59 -0.47
N GLU A 448 30.77 -1.34 -0.13
CA GLU A 448 32.13 -0.77 -0.05
C GLU A 448 33.01 -1.03 -1.28
N ILE A 449 32.52 -0.64 -2.47
CA ILE A 449 33.26 -0.82 -3.73
C ILE A 449 34.66 -0.18 -3.67
N GLY A 450 35.69 -0.98 -3.97
CA GLY A 450 37.09 -0.57 -3.99
C GLY A 450 37.78 -0.55 -2.63
N ALA A 451 37.12 -0.98 -1.54
CA ALA A 451 37.72 -1.09 -0.22
C ALA A 451 38.73 -2.24 -0.12
N GLY A 452 39.63 -2.17 0.87
CA GLY A 452 40.62 -3.21 1.14
C GLY A 452 41.88 -3.18 0.26
N THR A 453 42.07 -2.12 -0.53
CA THR A 453 43.28 -1.88 -1.32
C THR A 453 43.72 -0.41 -1.22
N ASP A 454 44.76 -0.01 -1.97
CA ASP A 454 45.17 1.38 -2.11
C ASP A 454 43.98 2.25 -2.57
N PRO A 455 43.66 3.36 -1.87
CA PRO A 455 42.48 4.18 -2.18
C PRO A 455 42.47 4.72 -3.61
N THR A 456 43.63 4.98 -4.22
CA THR A 456 43.71 5.50 -5.59
C THR A 456 43.38 4.40 -6.61
N GLU A 457 43.94 3.20 -6.42
CA GLU A 457 43.64 2.04 -7.26
C GLU A 457 42.19 1.57 -7.09
N GLY A 458 41.71 1.51 -5.84
CA GLY A 458 40.33 1.11 -5.52
C GLY A 458 39.29 2.05 -6.11
N THR A 459 39.53 3.36 -6.05
CA THR A 459 38.68 4.38 -6.69
C THR A 459 38.66 4.22 -8.21
N ALA A 460 39.83 4.07 -8.84
CA ALA A 460 39.95 3.94 -10.30
C ALA A 460 39.23 2.69 -10.81
N LEU A 461 39.40 1.56 -10.11
CA LEU A 461 38.71 0.32 -10.42
C LEU A 461 37.20 0.46 -10.23
N GLY A 462 36.76 1.12 -9.16
CA GLY A 462 35.36 1.41 -8.89
C GLY A 462 34.71 2.22 -10.01
N MET A 463 35.35 3.30 -10.46
CA MET A 463 34.86 4.13 -11.58
C MET A 463 34.70 3.30 -12.86
N ALA A 464 35.73 2.54 -13.23
CA ALA A 464 35.71 1.70 -14.43
C ALA A 464 34.62 0.60 -14.37
N LEU A 465 34.39 0.01 -13.19
CA LEU A 465 33.33 -0.97 -12.99
C LEU A 465 31.93 -0.36 -13.12
N LEU A 466 31.71 0.80 -12.50
CA LEU A 466 30.43 1.51 -12.55
C LEU A 466 30.10 1.95 -13.99
N ASP A 467 31.08 2.43 -14.75
CA ASP A 467 30.91 2.75 -16.16
C ASP A 467 30.48 1.54 -16.97
N TRP A 468 31.22 0.45 -16.82
CA TRP A 468 30.95 -0.77 -17.57
C TRP A 468 29.53 -1.31 -17.34
N LEU A 469 29.04 -1.26 -16.09
CA LEU A 469 27.69 -1.65 -15.71
C LEU A 469 26.64 -0.65 -16.22
N SER A 470 26.94 0.64 -16.12
CA SER A 470 26.02 1.71 -16.51
C SER A 470 25.79 1.78 -18.02
N GLU A 471 26.85 1.63 -18.82
CA GLU A 471 26.80 1.53 -20.29
C GLU A 471 25.91 0.36 -20.76
N ARG A 472 25.84 -0.71 -19.97
CA ARG A 472 24.99 -1.90 -20.24
C ARG A 472 23.59 -1.78 -19.66
N HIS A 473 23.25 -0.63 -19.06
CA HIS A 473 21.96 -0.33 -18.46
C HIS A 473 21.54 -1.28 -17.32
N VAL A 474 22.53 -1.85 -16.61
CA VAL A 474 22.32 -2.75 -15.48
C VAL A 474 21.97 -1.92 -14.24
N ASN A 475 20.97 -2.35 -13.47
CA ASN A 475 20.63 -1.67 -12.23
C ASN A 475 21.66 -1.99 -11.16
N THR A 476 22.35 -0.95 -10.68
CA THR A 476 23.45 -1.10 -9.75
C THR A 476 23.23 -0.20 -8.53
N ILE A 477 23.26 -0.76 -7.32
CA ILE A 477 23.31 0.01 -6.08
C ILE A 477 24.64 -0.30 -5.41
N VAL A 478 25.43 0.73 -5.14
CA VAL A 478 26.71 0.59 -4.47
C VAL A 478 26.78 1.45 -3.22
N THR A 479 27.50 1.00 -2.20
CA THR A 479 27.93 1.88 -1.11
C THR A 479 29.41 2.22 -1.27
N THR A 480 29.78 3.43 -0.87
CA THR A 480 31.19 3.82 -0.86
C THR A 480 31.50 4.86 0.21
N HIS A 481 32.76 4.90 0.61
CA HIS A 481 33.35 5.94 1.45
C HIS A 481 34.23 6.91 0.66
N TYR A 482 34.57 6.59 -0.58
CA TYR A 482 35.50 7.39 -1.37
C TYR A 482 34.80 8.61 -1.96
N GLY A 483 35.22 9.81 -1.53
CA GLY A 483 34.71 11.09 -2.04
C GLY A 483 34.81 11.22 -3.56
N ALA A 484 35.87 10.68 -4.15
CA ALA A 484 36.09 10.69 -5.59
C ALA A 484 34.99 9.96 -6.39
N LEU A 485 34.43 8.87 -5.86
CA LEU A 485 33.30 8.17 -6.50
C LEU A 485 31.99 8.98 -6.39
N LYS A 486 31.82 9.80 -5.34
CA LYS A 486 30.66 10.71 -5.22
C LYS A 486 30.71 11.80 -6.28
N ALA A 487 31.88 12.43 -6.42
CA ALA A 487 32.12 13.45 -7.44
C ALA A 487 31.92 12.86 -8.85
N TYR A 488 32.39 11.63 -9.04
CA TYR A 488 32.23 10.90 -10.29
C TYR A 488 30.75 10.70 -10.68
N ALA A 489 29.93 10.15 -9.77
CA ALA A 489 28.51 9.94 -10.03
C ALA A 489 27.77 11.22 -10.39
N HIS A 490 28.13 12.35 -9.77
CA HIS A 490 27.49 13.64 -10.06
C HIS A 490 27.73 14.09 -11.51
N THR A 491 28.86 13.72 -12.13
CA THR A 491 29.15 14.09 -13.52
C THR A 491 28.47 13.19 -14.56
N GLN A 492 27.87 12.08 -14.14
CA GLN A 492 27.34 11.05 -15.04
C GLN A 492 25.80 11.06 -15.05
N GLN A 493 25.18 11.27 -16.21
CA GLN A 493 23.70 11.32 -16.33
C GLN A 493 22.99 10.02 -15.93
N THR A 494 23.68 8.89 -16.02
CA THR A 494 23.13 7.55 -15.74
C THR A 494 23.33 7.12 -14.28
N MET A 495 23.97 7.95 -13.46
CA MET A 495 24.29 7.68 -12.06
C MET A 495 23.63 8.75 -11.17
N GLU A 496 23.33 8.37 -9.93
CA GLU A 496 22.77 9.28 -8.95
C GLU A 496 23.42 9.05 -7.59
N ASN A 497 23.60 10.14 -6.84
CA ASN A 497 24.09 10.07 -5.47
C ASN A 497 22.94 9.91 -4.48
N ALA A 498 23.18 9.19 -3.40
CA ALA A 498 22.32 9.17 -2.23
C ALA A 498 23.14 9.20 -0.96
N SER A 499 22.53 9.64 0.14
CA SER A 499 23.18 9.68 1.43
C SER A 499 22.26 9.29 2.57
N MET A 500 22.86 8.73 3.62
CA MET A 500 22.17 8.53 4.89
C MET A 500 22.19 9.83 5.68
N GLU A 501 21.02 10.33 6.05
CA GLU A 501 20.86 11.56 6.82
C GLU A 501 21.39 11.38 8.25
N PHE A 502 22.20 12.34 8.68
CA PHE A 502 22.85 12.36 9.98
C PHE A 502 22.51 13.65 10.71
N ASP A 503 22.04 13.54 11.95
CA ASP A 503 21.72 14.69 12.78
C ASP A 503 23.00 15.19 13.46
N TRP A 504 23.51 16.33 12.98
CA TRP A 504 24.71 16.98 13.49
C TRP A 504 24.54 17.64 14.87
N THR A 505 23.30 17.79 15.34
CA THR A 505 23.04 18.32 16.69
C THR A 505 23.09 17.23 17.74
N THR A 506 22.53 16.05 17.43
CA THR A 506 22.49 14.91 18.36
C THR A 506 23.63 13.91 18.14
N LEU A 507 24.41 14.06 17.07
CA LEU A 507 25.44 13.11 16.62
C LEU A 507 24.90 11.71 16.32
N ARG A 508 23.64 11.60 15.90
CA ARG A 508 22.98 10.31 15.69
C ARG A 508 22.58 10.13 14.22
N PRO A 509 22.72 8.90 13.67
CA PRO A 509 22.14 8.58 12.38
C PRO A 509 20.61 8.61 12.49
N THR A 510 19.96 9.25 11.52
CA THR A 510 18.49 9.25 11.43
C THR A 510 17.96 8.02 10.67
N TYR A 511 18.87 7.28 10.01
CA TYR A 511 18.60 6.15 9.13
C TYR A 511 17.71 6.46 7.92
N ARG A 512 17.47 7.74 7.62
CA ARG A 512 16.73 8.17 6.44
C ARG A 512 17.66 8.26 5.22
N LEU A 513 17.29 7.61 4.13
CA LEU A 513 17.98 7.75 2.84
C LEU A 513 17.47 9.01 2.12
N GLN A 514 18.40 9.85 1.66
CA GLN A 514 18.13 10.99 0.79
C GLN A 514 18.73 10.71 -0.59
N VAL A 515 17.86 10.43 -1.57
CA VAL A 515 18.25 10.21 -2.97
C VAL A 515 18.38 11.56 -3.67
N GLY A 516 19.44 11.72 -4.47
CA GLY A 516 19.79 12.98 -5.11
C GLY A 516 20.54 13.94 -4.20
N ILE A 517 21.07 13.51 -3.05
CA ILE A 517 21.89 14.37 -2.16
C ILE A 517 23.15 13.60 -1.76
N PRO A 518 24.36 14.06 -2.11
CA PRO A 518 25.60 13.46 -1.67
C PRO A 518 25.85 13.76 -0.18
N GLY A 519 26.32 12.76 0.56
CA GLY A 519 26.56 12.89 2.00
C GLY A 519 27.94 13.49 2.28
N SER A 520 28.04 14.38 3.27
CA SER A 520 29.32 14.92 3.74
C SER A 520 29.97 13.98 4.77
N SER A 521 31.25 13.66 4.58
CA SER A 521 32.03 12.83 5.50
C SER A 521 32.73 13.70 6.55
N ASN A 522 31.98 14.46 7.37
CA ASN A 522 32.58 15.40 8.34
C ASN A 522 33.12 14.72 9.61
N ALA A 523 34.07 13.79 9.45
CA ALA A 523 34.73 13.09 10.56
C ALA A 523 35.36 14.06 11.59
N ILE A 524 35.85 15.22 11.14
CA ILE A 524 36.44 16.26 12.00
C ILE A 524 35.37 16.93 12.89
N LYS A 525 34.16 17.18 12.36
CA LYS A 525 33.06 17.73 13.17
C LYS A 525 32.62 16.74 14.24
N ILE A 526 32.57 15.44 13.91
CA ILE A 526 32.28 14.37 14.87
C ILE A 526 33.38 14.33 15.94
N ALA A 527 34.64 14.33 15.53
CA ALA A 527 35.79 14.35 16.44
C ALA A 527 35.77 15.57 17.38
N SER A 528 35.39 16.75 16.88
CA SER A 528 35.19 17.97 17.69
C SER A 528 34.15 17.78 18.78
N GLN A 529 32.98 17.27 18.43
CA GLN A 529 31.89 17.07 19.39
C GLN A 529 32.15 15.89 20.34
N LEU A 530 33.00 14.93 19.97
CA LEU A 530 33.50 13.86 20.85
C LEU A 530 34.63 14.31 21.79
N GLY A 531 35.01 15.60 21.76
CA GLY A 531 35.96 16.19 22.70
C GLY A 531 37.43 16.06 22.28
N ILE A 532 37.73 15.80 21.01
CA ILE A 532 39.10 15.94 20.51
C ILE A 532 39.51 17.43 20.60
N PRO A 533 40.69 17.75 21.18
CA PRO A 533 41.15 19.13 21.32
C PRO A 533 41.17 19.87 19.98
N PRO A 534 40.75 21.15 19.95
CA PRO A 534 40.67 21.95 18.72
C PRO A 534 42.03 22.07 18.02
N GLU A 535 43.15 22.04 18.75
CA GLU A 535 44.48 22.11 18.16
C GLU A 535 44.78 20.93 17.23
N ILE A 536 44.33 19.72 17.58
CA ILE A 536 44.49 18.51 16.76
C ILE A 536 43.57 18.57 15.53
N LEU A 537 42.38 19.13 15.69
CA LEU A 537 41.40 19.26 14.60
C LEU A 537 41.83 20.29 13.58
N ASP A 538 42.37 21.42 14.03
CA ASP A 538 42.93 22.45 13.17
C ASP A 538 44.12 21.90 12.39
N GLU A 539 45.02 21.15 13.04
CA GLU A 539 46.13 20.47 12.36
C GLU A 539 45.63 19.41 11.35
N ALA A 540 44.66 18.58 11.71
CA ALA A 540 44.03 17.61 10.80
C ALA A 540 43.37 18.29 9.58
N GLN A 541 42.72 19.44 9.79
CA GLN A 541 42.12 20.23 8.71
C GLN A 541 43.19 20.74 7.73
N THR A 542 44.37 21.12 8.22
CA THR A 542 45.50 21.52 7.35
C THR A 542 46.07 20.36 6.54
N HIS A 543 46.08 19.13 7.10
CA HIS A 543 46.59 17.93 6.41
C HIS A 543 45.68 17.44 5.27
N ILE A 544 44.36 17.62 5.38
CA ILE A 544 43.41 17.26 4.31
C ILE A 544 43.61 18.16 3.07
N GLY A 545 44.17 19.35 3.25
CA GLY A 545 44.45 20.31 2.20
C GLY A 545 43.19 20.98 1.65
N ASN A 546 43.33 22.21 1.17
CA ASN A 546 42.20 23.03 0.70
C ASN A 546 41.44 22.44 -0.51
N ASN A 547 42.05 21.53 -1.28
CA ASN A 547 41.46 21.03 -2.52
C ASN A 547 40.35 19.99 -2.33
N ALA A 548 40.46 19.10 -1.33
CA ALA A 548 39.43 18.06 -1.13
C ALA A 548 38.14 18.65 -0.54
N VAL A 549 38.28 19.57 0.43
CA VAL A 549 37.15 20.29 1.06
C VAL A 549 36.47 21.23 0.07
N ALA A 550 37.24 21.96 -0.75
CA ALA A 550 36.67 22.88 -1.75
C ALA A 550 35.84 22.16 -2.83
N VAL A 551 36.18 20.91 -3.18
CA VAL A 551 35.39 20.12 -4.13
C VAL A 551 34.09 19.65 -3.50
N GLU A 552 34.10 19.22 -2.24
CA GLU A 552 32.87 18.83 -1.53
C GLU A 552 31.92 20.03 -1.35
N ASP A 553 32.44 21.19 -0.94
CA ASP A 553 31.65 22.41 -0.77
C ASP A 553 31.08 22.92 -2.10
N LEU A 554 31.88 22.87 -3.18
CA LEU A 554 31.41 23.26 -4.52
C LEU A 554 30.33 22.30 -5.04
N LEU A 555 30.46 21.00 -4.78
CA LEU A 555 29.44 20.01 -5.13
C LEU A 555 28.14 20.26 -4.38
N LEU A 556 28.20 20.58 -3.08
CA LEU A 556 27.02 20.95 -2.29
C LEU A 556 26.35 22.21 -2.85
N GLU A 557 27.12 23.26 -3.19
CA GLU A 557 26.57 24.50 -3.75
C GLU A 557 25.94 24.28 -5.14
N LEU A 558 26.55 23.44 -5.99
CA LEU A 558 25.99 23.06 -7.29
C LEU A 558 24.69 22.27 -7.14
N GLN A 559 24.62 21.34 -6.17
CA GLN A 559 23.43 20.55 -5.87
C GLN A 559 22.26 21.44 -5.42
N GLU A 560 22.50 22.37 -4.47
CA GLU A 560 21.45 23.30 -4.02
C GLU A 560 20.91 24.16 -5.16
N LYS A 561 21.76 24.53 -6.11
CA LYS A 561 21.35 25.25 -7.33
C LYS A 561 20.58 24.33 -8.28
N GLN A 562 21.01 23.08 -8.45
CA GLN A 562 20.33 22.08 -9.28
C GLN A 562 18.93 21.78 -8.76
N ASP A 563 18.78 21.54 -7.45
CA ASP A 563 17.48 21.26 -6.81
C ASP A 563 16.50 22.43 -6.95
N LYS A 564 17.00 23.67 -6.80
CA LYS A 564 16.22 24.89 -7.07
C LYS A 564 15.79 24.94 -8.53
N LEU A 565 16.67 24.62 -9.46
CA LEU A 565 16.34 24.59 -10.89
C LEU A 565 15.31 23.51 -11.22
N ASP A 566 15.41 22.32 -10.64
CA ASP A 566 14.48 21.22 -10.88
C ASP A 566 13.11 21.49 -10.27
N THR A 567 13.05 22.07 -9.07
CA THR A 567 11.80 22.53 -8.47
C THR A 567 11.15 23.64 -9.30
N ASP A 568 11.93 24.62 -9.74
CA ASP A 568 11.45 25.68 -10.64
C ASP A 568 10.94 25.11 -11.97
N GLN A 569 11.64 24.15 -12.56
CA GLN A 569 11.21 23.47 -13.79
C GLN A 569 9.91 22.68 -13.62
N SER A 570 9.78 21.92 -12.53
CA SER A 570 8.53 21.19 -12.24
C SER A 570 7.36 22.16 -12.08
N LEU A 571 7.58 23.26 -11.35
CA LEU A 571 6.57 24.29 -11.13
C LEU A 571 6.19 25.00 -12.44
N LEU A 572 7.16 25.18 -13.35
CA LEU A 572 6.91 25.66 -14.71
C LEU A 572 6.09 24.68 -15.55
N GLN A 573 6.40 23.37 -15.48
CA GLN A 573 5.68 22.33 -16.22
C GLN A 573 4.22 22.23 -15.77
N ASP A 574 3.96 22.30 -14.46
CA ASP A 574 2.60 22.31 -13.93
C ASP A 574 1.83 23.55 -14.41
N LYS A 575 2.47 24.74 -14.40
CA LYS A 575 1.87 25.97 -14.95
C LYS A 575 1.57 25.87 -16.46
N ILE A 576 2.46 25.25 -17.24
CA ILE A 576 2.23 25.00 -18.67
C ILE A 576 1.04 24.05 -18.86
N ARG A 577 0.96 22.99 -18.06
CA ARG A 577 -0.14 22.02 -18.12
C ARG A 577 -1.48 22.66 -17.77
N ASP A 578 -1.51 23.51 -16.74
CA ASP A 578 -2.70 24.26 -16.35
C ASP A 578 -3.12 25.26 -17.43
N ALA A 579 -2.15 25.94 -18.06
CA ALA A 579 -2.41 26.83 -19.18
C ALA A 579 -2.96 26.08 -20.41
N ASP A 580 -2.41 24.91 -20.73
CA ASP A 580 -2.89 24.05 -21.82
C ASP A 580 -4.31 23.52 -21.53
N ALA A 581 -4.59 23.11 -20.29
CA ALA A 581 -5.92 22.69 -19.88
C ALA A 581 -6.94 23.84 -19.99
N ALA A 582 -6.56 25.05 -19.55
CA ALA A 582 -7.38 26.25 -19.70
C ALA A 582 -7.61 26.59 -21.18
N TYR A 583 -6.57 26.52 -22.01
CA TYR A 583 -6.66 26.77 -23.45
C TYR A 583 -7.60 25.77 -24.14
N GLN A 584 -7.48 24.48 -23.83
CA GLN A 584 -8.39 23.44 -24.36
C GLN A 584 -9.85 23.65 -23.90
N LYS A 585 -10.05 24.09 -22.66
CA LYS A 585 -11.39 24.41 -22.14
C LYS A 585 -11.99 25.61 -22.88
N HIS A 586 -11.23 26.68 -23.09
CA HIS A 586 -11.67 27.87 -23.80
C HIS A 586 -11.94 27.61 -25.28
N THR A 587 -11.10 26.81 -25.95
CA THR A 587 -11.31 26.43 -27.35
C THR A 587 -12.55 25.55 -27.53
N LYS A 588 -12.78 24.58 -26.65
CA LYS A 588 -14.04 23.80 -26.64
C LYS A 588 -15.26 24.70 -26.42
N LEU A 589 -15.20 25.60 -25.44
CA LEU A 589 -16.30 26.54 -25.18
C LEU A 589 -16.59 27.43 -26.40
N ALA A 590 -15.56 27.92 -27.08
CA ALA A 590 -15.70 28.72 -28.30
C ALA A 590 -16.35 27.92 -29.44
N GLN A 591 -15.97 26.64 -29.62
CA GLN A 591 -16.61 25.75 -30.60
C GLN A 591 -18.08 25.48 -30.25
N THR A 592 -18.40 25.22 -28.98
CA THR A 592 -19.78 25.03 -28.53
C THR A 592 -20.61 26.29 -28.77
N LEU A 593 -20.09 27.47 -28.44
CA LEU A 593 -20.79 28.74 -28.69
C LEU A 593 -21.02 28.99 -30.18
N GLU A 594 -20.06 28.67 -31.06
CA GLU A 594 -20.25 28.84 -32.49
C GLU A 594 -21.28 27.85 -33.06
N THR A 595 -21.30 26.61 -32.58
CA THR A 595 -22.33 25.63 -32.98
C THR A 595 -23.72 26.05 -32.48
N GLU A 596 -23.87 26.51 -31.23
CA GLU A 596 -25.13 27.08 -30.72
C GLU A 596 -25.58 28.30 -31.52
N ARG A 597 -24.64 29.17 -31.91
CA ARG A 597 -24.94 30.33 -32.75
C ARG A 597 -25.49 29.91 -34.12
N GLN A 598 -24.91 28.87 -34.73
CA GLN A 598 -25.36 28.34 -36.01
C GLN A 598 -26.74 27.68 -35.91
N THR A 599 -26.99 26.90 -34.85
CA THR A 599 -28.30 26.27 -34.65
C THR A 599 -29.40 27.31 -34.39
N LEU A 600 -29.14 28.32 -33.56
CA LEU A 600 -30.07 29.44 -33.33
C LEU A 600 -30.36 30.20 -34.62
N LYS A 601 -29.34 30.47 -35.44
CA LYS A 601 -29.53 31.11 -36.74
C LYS A 601 -30.42 30.27 -37.66
N GLN A 602 -30.19 28.96 -37.73
CA GLN A 602 -30.98 28.07 -38.58
C GLN A 602 -32.42 27.90 -38.09
N GLN A 603 -32.64 27.86 -36.78
CA GLN A 603 -33.97 27.90 -36.18
C GLN A 603 -34.71 29.20 -36.52
N ALA A 604 -34.04 30.35 -36.42
CA ALA A 604 -34.62 31.65 -36.80
C ALA A 604 -34.98 31.69 -38.30
N GLU A 605 -34.13 31.16 -39.17
CA GLU A 605 -34.40 31.07 -40.62
C GLU A 605 -35.59 30.15 -40.93
N ASN A 606 -35.74 29.04 -40.20
CA ASN A 606 -36.87 28.11 -40.36
C ASN A 606 -38.18 28.74 -39.87
N GLN A 607 -38.17 29.39 -38.70
CA GLN A 607 -39.33 30.12 -38.19
C GLN A 607 -39.75 31.24 -39.14
N ALA A 608 -38.79 32.00 -39.68
CA ALA A 608 -39.07 33.02 -40.69
C ALA A 608 -39.71 32.42 -41.96
N ARG A 609 -39.21 31.27 -42.42
CA ARG A 609 -39.81 30.53 -43.56
C ARG A 609 -41.24 30.08 -43.27
N GLU A 610 -41.52 29.56 -42.08
CA GLU A 610 -42.87 29.15 -41.69
C GLU A 610 -43.83 30.32 -41.63
N ILE A 611 -43.41 31.47 -41.06
CA ILE A 611 -44.21 32.69 -41.01
C ILE A 611 -44.56 33.16 -42.43
N VAL A 612 -43.58 33.20 -43.34
CA VAL A 612 -43.79 33.59 -44.74
C VAL A 612 -44.71 32.60 -45.46
N ALA A 613 -44.54 31.29 -45.24
CA ALA A 613 -45.38 30.26 -45.84
C ALA A 613 -46.83 30.32 -45.33
N GLY A 614 -47.02 30.49 -44.02
CA GLY A 614 -48.34 30.68 -43.40
C GLY A 614 -49.04 31.91 -43.94
N ALA A 615 -48.31 33.00 -44.13
CA ALA A 615 -48.86 34.22 -44.69
C ALA A 615 -49.16 34.13 -46.20
N ARG A 616 -48.39 33.36 -46.98
CA ARG A 616 -48.76 33.04 -48.37
C ARG A 616 -50.06 32.24 -48.44
N ARG A 617 -50.23 31.23 -47.57
CA ARG A 617 -51.47 30.44 -47.49
C ARG A 617 -52.68 31.30 -47.14
N THR A 618 -52.56 32.25 -46.20
CA THR A 618 -53.68 33.16 -45.88
C THR A 618 -54.03 34.08 -47.04
N VAL A 619 -53.03 34.58 -47.78
CA VAL A 619 -53.25 35.37 -49.01
C VAL A 619 -53.92 34.53 -50.09
N GLU A 620 -53.46 33.30 -50.35
CA GLU A 620 -54.07 32.40 -51.33
C GLU A 620 -55.53 32.06 -50.98
N ASN A 621 -55.82 31.78 -49.71
CA ASN A 621 -57.18 31.51 -49.22
C ASN A 621 -58.08 32.74 -49.38
N LEU A 622 -57.59 33.95 -49.07
CA LEU A 622 -58.32 35.19 -49.30
C LEU A 622 -58.63 35.42 -50.79
N VAL A 623 -57.67 35.15 -51.68
CA VAL A 623 -57.85 35.28 -53.14
C VAL A 623 -58.87 34.23 -53.65
N ALA A 624 -58.82 33.00 -53.13
CA ALA A 624 -59.78 31.95 -53.46
C ALA A 624 -61.21 32.30 -53.00
N ASP A 625 -61.35 32.85 -51.79
CA ASP A 625 -62.63 33.33 -51.25
C ASP A 625 -63.21 34.50 -52.05
N ILE A 626 -62.36 35.40 -52.54
CA ILE A 626 -62.78 36.51 -53.41
C ILE A 626 -63.28 35.98 -54.78
N ARG A 627 -62.60 34.97 -55.36
CA ARG A 627 -63.03 34.34 -56.63
C ARG A 627 -64.37 33.61 -56.51
N LYS A 628 -64.66 32.99 -55.36
CA LYS A 628 -65.91 32.23 -55.15
C LYS A 628 -67.15 33.09 -54.88
N LYS A 629 -67.01 34.36 -54.48
CA LYS A 629 -68.14 35.16 -53.93
C LYS A 629 -68.64 36.34 -54.78
N GLN A 630 -68.30 36.47 -56.08
CA GLN A 630 -68.81 37.52 -57.01
C GLN A 630 -69.21 38.85 -56.32
N ALA A 631 -68.27 39.47 -55.59
CA ALA A 631 -68.58 40.53 -54.64
C ALA A 631 -68.22 41.93 -55.17
N SER A 632 -69.07 42.90 -54.84
CA SER A 632 -69.06 44.32 -55.26
C SER A 632 -67.71 45.06 -55.25
N LYS A 633 -67.59 46.13 -56.06
CA LYS A 633 -66.42 47.03 -56.14
C LYS A 633 -65.93 47.56 -54.77
N LYS A 634 -66.81 47.72 -53.78
CA LYS A 634 -66.47 48.18 -52.40
C LYS A 634 -65.84 47.08 -51.53
N SER A 635 -66.22 45.82 -51.71
CA SER A 635 -65.60 44.68 -50.99
C SER A 635 -64.18 44.38 -51.49
N ILE A 636 -63.91 44.64 -52.77
CA ILE A 636 -62.58 44.48 -53.37
C ILE A 636 -61.59 45.50 -52.78
N GLN A 637 -61.99 46.76 -52.60
CA GLN A 637 -61.14 47.77 -51.94
C GLN A 637 -60.79 47.43 -50.49
N LYS A 638 -61.74 46.92 -49.68
CA LYS A 638 -61.47 46.47 -48.31
C LYS A 638 -60.58 45.22 -48.24
N ALA A 639 -60.66 44.35 -49.25
CA ALA A 639 -59.79 43.17 -49.35
C ALA A 639 -58.37 43.55 -49.81
N PHE A 640 -58.23 44.45 -50.78
CA PHE A 640 -56.94 44.98 -51.20
C PHE A 640 -56.24 45.76 -50.08
N SER A 641 -56.97 46.54 -49.28
CA SER A 641 -56.37 47.21 -48.11
C SER A 641 -55.91 46.21 -47.05
N LYS A 642 -56.63 45.09 -46.85
CA LYS A 642 -56.19 44.00 -45.95
C LYS A 642 -54.97 43.25 -46.49
N ILE A 643 -54.89 43.06 -47.80
CA ILE A 643 -53.73 42.45 -48.47
C ILE A 643 -52.52 43.39 -48.43
N GLU A 644 -52.70 44.71 -48.56
CA GLU A 644 -51.63 45.70 -48.36
C GLU A 644 -51.14 45.74 -46.92
N THR A 645 -52.03 45.65 -45.92
CA THR A 645 -51.62 45.55 -44.52
C THR A 645 -50.88 44.24 -44.22
N ALA A 646 -51.30 43.12 -44.82
CA ALA A 646 -50.60 41.83 -44.70
C ALA A 646 -49.25 41.84 -45.45
N LYS A 647 -49.16 42.49 -46.62
CA LYS A 647 -47.89 42.71 -47.34
C LYS A 647 -46.92 43.61 -46.56
N LYS A 648 -47.43 44.63 -45.86
CA LYS A 648 -46.62 45.45 -44.95
C LYS A 648 -46.13 44.66 -43.73
N ALA A 649 -46.92 43.70 -43.23
CA ALA A 649 -46.50 42.78 -42.17
C ALA A 649 -45.51 41.69 -42.63
N LEU A 650 -45.36 41.49 -43.95
CA LEU A 650 -44.50 40.47 -44.59
C LEU A 650 -43.24 41.03 -45.25
N GLN A 651 -43.07 42.35 -45.27
CA GLN A 651 -41.74 42.89 -45.49
C GLN A 651 -40.91 42.52 -44.27
N PRO A 652 -39.79 41.79 -44.41
CA PRO A 652 -38.85 41.68 -43.31
C PRO A 652 -38.53 43.11 -42.90
N GLU A 653 -38.81 43.47 -41.64
CA GLU A 653 -38.18 44.65 -41.06
C GLU A 653 -36.70 44.47 -41.38
N GLN A 654 -36.15 45.35 -42.22
CA GLN A 654 -34.70 45.55 -42.25
C GLN A 654 -34.28 45.59 -40.79
N PRO A 655 -33.25 44.84 -40.37
CA PRO A 655 -32.85 44.80 -38.98
C PRO A 655 -32.77 46.25 -38.56
N LYS A 656 -33.69 46.65 -37.66
CA LYS A 656 -33.69 47.98 -37.07
C LYS A 656 -32.24 48.17 -36.67
N LYS A 657 -31.56 49.15 -37.28
CA LYS A 657 -30.34 49.71 -36.68
C LYS A 657 -30.64 49.74 -35.20
N GLN A 658 -29.77 49.06 -34.44
CA GLN A 658 -29.85 48.90 -32.99
C GLN A 658 -30.64 50.08 -32.41
N PRO A 659 -31.66 49.82 -31.58
CA PRO A 659 -32.46 50.90 -31.01
C PRO A 659 -31.48 51.99 -30.57
N ALA A 660 -31.67 53.20 -31.10
CA ALA A 660 -31.02 54.37 -30.54
C ALA A 660 -31.18 54.23 -29.02
N PRO A 661 -30.08 54.35 -28.24
CA PRO A 661 -30.11 54.07 -26.82
C PRO A 661 -31.35 54.72 -26.22
N PRO A 662 -32.07 54.03 -25.31
CA PRO A 662 -33.28 54.57 -24.71
C PRO A 662 -32.98 56.01 -24.32
N LYS A 663 -33.85 56.96 -24.70
CA LYS A 663 -33.69 58.36 -24.30
C LYS A 663 -33.67 58.36 -22.78
N VAL A 664 -32.47 58.36 -22.22
CA VAL A 664 -32.27 58.41 -20.78
C VAL A 664 -32.71 59.81 -20.38
N GLU A 665 -33.90 59.91 -19.81
CA GLU A 665 -34.30 61.10 -19.08
C GLU A 665 -33.53 61.09 -17.77
N VAL A 666 -32.36 61.73 -17.81
CA VAL A 666 -31.51 61.95 -16.65
C VAL A 666 -32.12 63.09 -15.85
N ASN A 667 -32.45 62.84 -14.59
CA ASN A 667 -32.88 63.86 -13.64
C ASN A 667 -31.73 64.29 -12.73
N VAL A 668 -31.85 65.46 -12.10
CA VAL A 668 -30.93 65.89 -11.05
C VAL A 668 -31.02 64.90 -9.88
N GLY A 669 -29.88 64.34 -9.48
CA GLY A 669 -29.74 63.31 -8.44
C GLY A 669 -29.55 61.88 -8.97
N ASP A 670 -29.63 61.66 -10.30
CA ASP A 670 -29.43 60.31 -10.85
C ASP A 670 -27.93 59.93 -10.85
N LYS A 671 -27.64 58.70 -10.42
CA LYS A 671 -26.32 58.09 -10.53
C LYS A 671 -26.13 57.55 -11.93
N VAL A 672 -25.12 58.07 -12.60
CA VAL A 672 -24.83 57.79 -14.00
C VAL A 672 -23.38 57.38 -14.19
N ARG A 673 -23.11 56.48 -15.12
CA ARG A 673 -21.76 56.08 -15.50
C ARG A 673 -21.31 56.87 -16.71
N VAL A 674 -20.19 57.59 -16.60
CA VAL A 674 -19.57 58.29 -17.72
C VAL A 674 -18.75 57.29 -18.52
N LYS A 675 -19.16 57.00 -19.76
CA LYS A 675 -18.59 55.94 -20.61
C LYS A 675 -17.10 56.08 -20.84
N LYS A 676 -16.64 57.30 -21.15
CA LYS A 676 -15.22 57.57 -21.49
C LYS A 676 -14.27 57.39 -20.31
N LEU A 677 -14.74 57.69 -19.09
CA LEU A 677 -13.95 57.57 -17.87
C LEU A 677 -14.18 56.24 -17.16
N ASN A 678 -15.20 55.48 -17.58
CA ASN A 678 -15.71 54.31 -16.89
C ASN A 678 -15.93 54.51 -15.38
N ARG A 679 -16.29 55.74 -14.97
CA ARG A 679 -16.52 56.14 -13.57
C ARG A 679 -17.97 56.54 -13.35
N PHE A 680 -18.46 56.33 -12.12
CA PHE A 680 -19.80 56.71 -11.71
C PHE A 680 -19.81 58.12 -11.12
N GLY A 681 -20.84 58.89 -11.46
CA GLY A 681 -21.07 60.23 -10.92
C GLY A 681 -22.55 60.53 -10.75
N GLU A 682 -22.85 61.60 -10.02
CA GLU A 682 -24.22 62.05 -9.76
C GLU A 682 -24.52 63.31 -10.56
N VAL A 683 -25.70 63.37 -11.19
CA VAL A 683 -26.10 64.54 -11.99
C VAL A 683 -26.54 65.66 -11.07
N ILE A 684 -25.81 66.76 -11.04
CA ILE A 684 -26.07 67.91 -10.15
C ILE A 684 -27.04 68.90 -10.79
N ALA A 685 -27.02 69.03 -12.12
CA ALA A 685 -27.88 69.97 -12.82
C ALA A 685 -28.22 69.50 -14.25
N VAL A 686 -29.51 69.60 -14.60
CA VAL A 686 -30.07 69.34 -15.92
C VAL A 686 -30.65 70.64 -16.46
N LYS A 687 -30.10 71.20 -17.55
CA LYS A 687 -30.67 72.39 -18.21
C LYS A 687 -31.66 71.96 -19.29
N SER A 688 -32.82 72.63 -19.37
CA SER A 688 -34.03 72.21 -20.09
C SER A 688 -33.94 72.03 -21.62
N GLN A 689 -32.76 72.09 -22.23
CA GLN A 689 -32.55 71.86 -23.67
C GLN A 689 -31.50 70.75 -23.88
N ARG A 690 -31.89 69.68 -24.61
CA ARG A 690 -31.08 68.46 -24.89
C ARG A 690 -29.77 68.67 -25.68
N LYS A 691 -29.35 69.92 -25.93
CA LYS A 691 -28.09 70.28 -26.59
C LYS A 691 -27.02 70.85 -25.66
N THR A 692 -27.33 71.09 -24.38
CA THR A 692 -26.34 71.55 -23.39
C THR A 692 -25.81 70.37 -22.57
N PRO A 693 -24.49 70.33 -22.27
CA PRO A 693 -23.89 69.23 -21.51
C PRO A 693 -24.41 69.20 -20.06
N LEU A 694 -24.56 67.99 -19.51
CA LEU A 694 -24.93 67.71 -18.11
C LEU A 694 -23.79 68.12 -17.19
N GLN A 695 -24.11 68.66 -16.00
CA GLN A 695 -23.11 68.80 -14.93
C GLN A 695 -23.19 67.57 -14.02
N ILE A 696 -22.08 66.84 -13.93
CA ILE A 696 -21.97 65.58 -13.18
C ILE A 696 -20.85 65.72 -12.15
N LEU A 697 -21.11 65.27 -10.93
CA LEU A 697 -20.13 65.12 -9.86
C LEU A 697 -19.56 63.70 -9.90
N VAL A 698 -18.28 63.56 -10.20
CA VAL A 698 -17.58 62.27 -10.13
C VAL A 698 -16.57 62.38 -8.99
N GLY A 699 -16.87 61.74 -7.85
CA GLY A 699 -16.10 61.95 -6.61
C GLY A 699 -16.23 63.40 -6.11
N ASN A 700 -15.10 64.12 -6.04
CA ASN A 700 -15.05 65.53 -5.63
C ASN A 700 -14.96 66.51 -6.81
N MET A 701 -14.97 66.01 -8.05
CA MET A 701 -14.73 66.81 -9.25
C MET A 701 -16.02 67.02 -10.04
N GLN A 702 -16.34 68.28 -10.35
CA GLN A 702 -17.50 68.65 -11.15
C GLN A 702 -17.09 68.77 -12.63
N MET A 703 -17.73 68.00 -13.50
CA MET A 703 -17.43 67.98 -14.93
C MET A 703 -18.68 68.11 -15.80
N GLN A 704 -18.48 68.49 -17.06
CA GLN A 704 -19.53 68.56 -18.07
C GLN A 704 -19.46 67.33 -18.98
N ALA A 705 -20.57 66.62 -19.15
CA ALA A 705 -20.66 65.46 -20.03
C ALA A 705 -21.90 65.52 -20.91
N ASP A 706 -21.76 65.11 -22.18
CA ASP A 706 -22.89 65.04 -23.08
C ASP A 706 -23.81 63.87 -22.74
N TYR A 707 -25.11 64.03 -23.01
CA TYR A 707 -26.14 63.00 -22.76
C TYR A 707 -25.83 61.63 -23.42
N HIS A 708 -25.01 61.60 -24.47
CA HIS A 708 -24.65 60.37 -25.19
C HIS A 708 -23.48 59.61 -24.55
N ASP A 709 -22.65 60.31 -23.77
CA ASP A 709 -21.45 59.79 -23.11
C ASP A 709 -21.74 59.22 -21.72
N VAL A 710 -23.03 59.10 -21.36
CA VAL A 710 -23.50 58.80 -20.01
C VAL A 710 -24.55 57.69 -20.05
N ASP A 711 -24.43 56.68 -19.20
CA ASP A 711 -25.45 55.62 -19.00
C ASP A 711 -26.11 55.78 -17.61
N SER A 712 -27.45 55.78 -17.53
CA SER A 712 -28.15 55.76 -16.24
C SER A 712 -28.15 54.36 -15.64
N VAL A 713 -27.87 54.26 -14.34
CA VAL A 713 -27.66 52.98 -13.66
C VAL A 713 -28.94 52.47 -12.97
N HIS A 714 -29.97 53.30 -12.74
CA HIS A 714 -31.22 52.82 -12.12
C HIS A 714 -32.49 53.58 -12.55
N PRO A 715 -33.53 52.89 -13.05
CA PRO A 715 -34.91 53.30 -12.87
C PRO A 715 -35.46 52.71 -11.55
N LYS A 716 -36.08 53.55 -10.71
CA LYS A 716 -36.77 53.11 -9.48
C LYS A 716 -37.93 52.15 -9.80
N GLN A 717 -37.78 50.84 -9.54
CA GLN A 717 -38.89 49.95 -9.23
C GLN A 717 -38.55 48.99 -8.09
N LYS A 718 -39.47 48.89 -7.13
CA LYS A 718 -39.43 48.04 -5.94
C LYS A 718 -39.80 46.60 -6.32
N SER A 719 -38.91 45.65 -6.09
CA SER A 719 -39.27 44.24 -5.88
C SER A 719 -38.24 43.53 -5.02
N SER A 720 -38.72 42.99 -3.90
CA SER A 720 -38.02 42.09 -2.99
C SER A 720 -37.82 40.72 -3.65
N HIS A 721 -36.57 40.29 -3.87
CA HIS A 721 -36.01 38.95 -3.63
C HIS A 721 -34.62 38.83 -4.27
N LEU A 722 -33.63 38.48 -3.44
CA LEU A 722 -32.32 37.85 -3.71
C LEU A 722 -31.68 37.96 -5.11
N SER A 723 -30.72 38.89 -5.23
CA SER A 723 -29.36 38.62 -5.75
C SER A 723 -28.55 39.90 -5.56
N THR A 724 -27.75 39.99 -4.51
CA THR A 724 -26.77 41.08 -4.36
C THR A 724 -25.80 40.96 -5.52
N SER A 725 -25.92 41.88 -6.47
CA SER A 725 -25.04 41.95 -7.62
C SER A 725 -23.62 42.24 -7.14
N VAL A 726 -22.60 41.70 -7.82
CA VAL A 726 -21.17 42.06 -7.58
C VAL A 726 -20.97 43.59 -7.66
N LEU A 727 -21.86 44.28 -8.38
CA LEU A 727 -21.94 45.74 -8.51
C LEU A 727 -22.37 46.46 -7.21
N ASP A 728 -23.26 45.89 -6.40
CA ASP A 728 -23.63 46.46 -5.08
C ASP A 728 -22.48 46.35 -4.08
N ILE A 729 -21.69 45.28 -4.18
CA ILE A 729 -20.50 45.05 -3.34
C ILE A 729 -19.40 46.06 -3.71
N GLN A 730 -19.17 46.31 -5.00
CA GLN A 730 -18.19 47.30 -5.48
C GLN A 730 -18.56 48.74 -5.08
N TYR A 731 -19.85 49.12 -5.16
CA TYR A 731 -20.30 50.45 -4.75
C TYR A 731 -20.24 50.67 -3.22
N SER A 732 -20.47 49.61 -2.44
CA SER A 732 -20.36 49.66 -0.97
C SER A 732 -18.90 49.72 -0.46
N LYS A 733 -17.95 49.09 -1.16
CA LYS A 733 -16.52 49.10 -0.81
C LYS A 733 -15.83 50.43 -1.15
N ALA A 734 -16.15 51.05 -2.29
CA ALA A 734 -15.55 52.33 -2.69
C ALA A 734 -15.84 53.49 -1.73
N ASN A 735 -16.98 53.44 -1.00
CA ASN A 735 -17.32 54.43 0.02
C ASN A 735 -16.77 54.09 1.43
N ALA A 736 -16.11 52.95 1.61
CA ALA A 736 -15.70 52.45 2.94
C ALA A 736 -14.17 52.33 3.12
N ILE A 737 -13.37 52.54 2.08
CA ILE A 737 -11.91 52.46 2.18
C ILE A 737 -11.39 53.82 2.63
N ALA A 738 -10.82 53.87 3.83
CA ALA A 738 -10.15 55.04 4.36
C ALA A 738 -8.91 55.36 3.52
N ASP A 739 -8.66 56.64 3.30
CA ASP A 739 -7.55 57.22 2.54
C ASP A 739 -6.17 57.04 3.22
N GLU A 740 -6.17 56.50 4.44
CA GLU A 740 -5.00 56.21 5.25
C GLU A 740 -5.09 54.80 5.87
N LEU A 741 -4.03 54.00 5.69
CA LEU A 741 -3.81 52.71 6.34
C LEU A 741 -2.87 52.86 7.53
N ASN A 742 -3.30 52.47 8.72
CA ASN A 742 -2.49 52.52 9.93
C ASN A 742 -1.93 51.12 10.28
N LEU A 743 -0.61 50.99 10.26
CA LEU A 743 0.16 49.77 10.55
C LEU A 743 0.95 49.90 11.87
N HIS A 744 0.69 50.93 12.68
CA HIS A 744 1.45 51.18 13.90
C HIS A 744 1.25 50.05 14.92
N GLY A 745 2.35 49.49 15.43
CA GLY A 745 2.34 48.43 16.43
C GLY A 745 2.12 47.01 15.89
N MET A 746 2.03 46.83 14.57
CA MET A 746 1.87 45.51 13.93
C MET A 746 3.23 44.82 13.71
N PHE A 747 3.23 43.49 13.66
CA PHE A 747 4.40 42.73 13.21
C PHE A 747 4.56 42.81 11.69
N VAL A 748 5.81 42.70 11.20
CA VAL A 748 6.14 42.92 9.78
C VAL A 748 5.33 42.03 8.83
N LYS A 749 5.18 40.74 9.15
CA LYS A 749 4.46 39.79 8.30
C LYS A 749 2.96 40.12 8.19
N GLU A 750 2.33 40.43 9.31
CA GLU A 750 0.90 40.82 9.34
C GLU A 750 0.66 42.16 8.62
N ALA A 751 1.58 43.11 8.78
CA ALA A 751 1.48 44.41 8.14
C ALA A 751 1.58 44.33 6.60
N LEU A 752 2.41 43.43 6.06
CA LEU A 752 2.54 43.23 4.60
C LEU A 752 1.27 42.66 3.99
N ASP A 753 0.69 41.62 4.59
CA ASP A 753 -0.55 41.00 4.09
C ASP A 753 -1.71 42.01 4.05
N ILE A 754 -1.81 42.87 5.07
CA ILE A 754 -2.80 43.95 5.13
C ILE A 754 -2.50 45.03 4.09
N THR A 755 -1.23 45.38 3.89
CA THR A 755 -0.81 46.39 2.92
C THR A 755 -1.14 45.99 1.50
N ILE A 756 -0.80 44.75 1.10
CA ILE A 756 -1.06 44.23 -0.25
C ILE A 756 -2.56 44.29 -0.55
N LYS A 757 -3.38 43.75 0.36
CA LYS A 757 -4.84 43.75 0.21
C LYS A 757 -5.43 45.16 0.15
N TYR A 758 -4.91 46.09 0.95
CA TYR A 758 -5.36 47.47 0.96
C TYR A 758 -5.01 48.21 -0.33
N LEU A 759 -3.82 47.99 -0.91
CA LEU A 759 -3.42 48.57 -2.19
C LEU A 759 -4.34 48.10 -3.33
N ASP A 760 -4.67 46.81 -3.37
CA ASP A 760 -5.61 46.26 -4.35
C ASP A 760 -7.01 46.88 -4.21
N ASP A 761 -7.53 46.94 -2.98
CA ASP A 761 -8.83 47.54 -2.68
C ASP A 761 -8.83 49.05 -3.05
N ALA A 762 -7.73 49.79 -2.82
CA ALA A 762 -7.58 51.21 -3.14
C ALA A 762 -7.53 51.50 -4.66
N VAL A 763 -6.84 50.65 -5.43
CA VAL A 763 -6.82 50.72 -6.90
C VAL A 763 -8.19 50.40 -7.48
N LEU A 764 -8.86 49.37 -6.94
CA LEU A 764 -10.24 49.03 -7.32
C LEU A 764 -11.24 50.14 -6.99
N ALA A 765 -11.00 50.89 -5.91
CA ALA A 765 -11.78 52.08 -5.54
C ALA A 765 -11.43 53.33 -6.38
N GLY A 766 -10.37 53.28 -7.19
CA GLY A 766 -9.95 54.37 -8.06
C GLY A 766 -9.32 55.56 -7.33
N LEU A 767 -8.76 55.34 -6.14
CA LEU A 767 -8.04 56.37 -5.40
C LEU A 767 -6.73 56.74 -6.14
N PRO A 768 -6.42 58.02 -6.36
CA PRO A 768 -5.19 58.42 -7.05
C PRO A 768 -3.94 58.22 -6.18
N SER A 769 -4.11 58.26 -4.85
CA SER A 769 -3.03 58.07 -3.88
C SER A 769 -3.59 57.65 -2.53
N VAL A 770 -2.78 56.95 -1.74
CA VAL A 770 -3.10 56.55 -0.36
C VAL A 770 -1.93 56.80 0.59
N ARG A 771 -2.22 56.90 1.89
CA ARG A 771 -1.21 57.11 2.94
C ARG A 771 -1.05 55.84 3.77
N ILE A 772 0.18 55.43 4.05
CA ILE A 772 0.49 54.28 4.90
C ILE A 772 1.30 54.74 6.11
N LEU A 773 0.71 54.66 7.30
CA LEU A 773 1.30 55.06 8.57
C LEU A 773 1.93 53.85 9.24
N HIS A 774 3.26 53.73 9.16
CA HIS A 774 4.04 52.63 9.75
C HIS A 774 4.80 53.05 11.02
N GLY A 775 4.84 54.35 11.34
CA GLY A 775 5.56 54.90 12.49
C GLY A 775 7.08 54.99 12.29
N LYS A 776 7.76 55.65 13.24
CA LYS A 776 9.20 55.98 13.17
C LYS A 776 10.14 55.02 13.91
N GLY A 777 9.64 53.98 14.58
CA GLY A 777 10.35 53.14 15.58
C GLY A 777 11.71 52.54 15.17
N THR A 778 11.83 51.22 15.06
CA THR A 778 13.10 50.56 14.65
C THR A 778 13.36 50.62 13.13
N GLY A 779 12.41 51.16 12.35
CA GLY A 779 12.47 51.25 10.90
C GLY A 779 12.22 49.94 10.15
N ALA A 780 11.95 48.83 10.85
CA ALA A 780 11.71 47.52 10.23
C ALA A 780 10.44 47.49 9.35
N LEU A 781 9.31 47.96 9.88
CA LEU A 781 8.05 48.08 9.11
C LEU A 781 8.20 49.00 7.88
N ARG A 782 8.90 50.13 8.05
CA ARG A 782 9.19 51.06 6.95
C ARG A 782 9.94 50.38 5.81
N LYS A 783 11.02 49.65 6.14
CA LYS A 783 11.85 48.95 5.15
C LYS A 783 11.04 47.88 4.42
N ALA A 784 10.30 47.05 5.16
CA ALA A 784 9.48 46.00 4.57
C ALA A 784 8.38 46.55 3.65
N VAL A 785 7.66 47.60 4.08
CA VAL A 785 6.63 48.25 3.26
C VAL A 785 7.23 48.89 2.00
N HIS A 786 8.41 49.52 2.09
CA HIS A 786 9.07 50.10 0.92
C HIS A 786 9.60 49.04 -0.07
N GLU A 787 10.03 47.88 0.43
CA GLU A 787 10.45 46.75 -0.39
C GLU A 787 9.26 46.17 -1.17
N GLU A 788 8.13 45.96 -0.49
CA GLU A 788 6.88 45.53 -1.11
C GLU A 788 6.36 46.54 -2.16
N LEU A 789 6.36 47.84 -1.84
CA LEU A 789 5.94 48.89 -2.76
C LEU A 789 6.83 49.01 -4.00
N ARG A 790 8.10 48.59 -3.91
CA ARG A 790 9.04 48.57 -5.04
C ARG A 790 8.75 47.42 -6.01
N GLU A 791 8.33 46.27 -5.49
CA GLU A 791 7.99 45.09 -6.31
C GLU A 791 6.55 45.16 -6.87
N ASN A 792 5.67 45.94 -6.24
CA ASN A 792 4.27 46.02 -6.64
C ASN A 792 4.06 46.80 -7.95
N THR A 793 3.58 46.10 -8.99
CA THR A 793 3.36 46.66 -10.33
C THR A 793 2.31 47.77 -10.41
N LEU A 794 1.40 47.87 -9.43
CA LEU A 794 0.29 48.84 -9.38
C LEU A 794 0.74 50.25 -8.94
N VAL A 795 1.90 50.34 -8.27
CA VAL A 795 2.43 51.60 -7.73
C VAL A 795 3.21 52.35 -8.81
N SER A 796 2.91 53.64 -8.99
CA SER A 796 3.67 54.53 -9.90
C SER A 796 4.88 55.13 -9.22
N ASN A 797 4.71 55.60 -7.98
CA ASN A 797 5.74 56.23 -7.18
C ASN A 797 5.35 56.20 -5.68
N TYR A 798 6.33 56.16 -4.79
CA TYR A 798 6.12 56.27 -3.35
C TYR A 798 7.18 57.18 -2.73
N GLN A 799 6.77 58.01 -1.78
CA GLN A 799 7.66 58.94 -1.09
C GLN A 799 7.22 59.15 0.36
N PHE A 800 8.12 59.62 1.22
CA PHE A 800 7.73 60.02 2.57
C PHE A 800 6.76 61.19 2.53
N ALA A 801 5.83 61.21 3.48
CA ALA A 801 4.95 62.36 3.65
C ALA A 801 5.76 63.61 4.03
N PRO A 802 5.30 64.81 3.65
CA PRO A 802 5.85 66.07 4.13
C PRO A 802 5.98 66.12 5.67
N PHE A 803 6.91 66.92 6.19
CA PHE A 803 7.20 66.99 7.65
C PHE A 803 5.98 67.40 8.49
N ASP A 804 5.08 68.21 7.94
CA ASP A 804 3.80 68.65 8.51
C ASP A 804 2.71 67.56 8.48
N GLN A 805 2.94 66.42 7.81
CA GLN A 805 1.97 65.33 7.61
C GLN A 805 2.49 63.95 8.07
N GLY A 806 3.47 63.93 8.98
CA GLY A 806 3.99 62.72 9.60
C GLY A 806 5.44 62.35 9.24
N GLY A 807 6.03 63.03 8.25
CA GLY A 807 7.42 62.86 7.84
C GLY A 807 7.78 61.40 7.54
N GLU A 808 8.96 60.96 7.98
CA GLU A 808 9.45 59.59 7.79
C GLU A 808 8.60 58.48 8.44
N GLY A 809 7.56 58.81 9.21
CA GLY A 809 6.65 57.81 9.82
C GLY A 809 5.47 57.42 8.93
N VAL A 810 5.31 58.10 7.79
CA VAL A 810 4.20 57.92 6.85
C VAL A 810 4.74 57.91 5.43
N THR A 811 4.28 56.95 4.62
CA THR A 811 4.60 56.84 3.21
C THR A 811 3.36 57.16 2.37
N VAL A 812 3.49 58.07 1.41
CA VAL A 812 2.46 58.40 0.43
C VAL A 812 2.73 57.59 -0.83
N VAL A 813 1.73 56.81 -1.26
CA VAL A 813 1.80 55.93 -2.43
C VAL A 813 0.89 56.51 -3.50
N THR A 814 1.42 56.64 -4.71
CA THR A 814 0.67 57.05 -5.92
C THR A 814 0.54 55.84 -6.85
N PHE A 815 -0.63 55.69 -7.47
CA PHE A 815 -0.92 54.57 -8.37
C PHE A 815 -0.77 54.97 -9.84
N LYS A 816 -0.51 53.98 -10.70
CA LYS A 816 -0.46 54.20 -12.17
C LYS A 816 -1.86 54.47 -12.73
N GLU A 817 -1.96 55.47 -13.61
CA GLU A 817 -3.22 55.85 -14.31
C GLU A 817 -3.72 54.79 -15.29
#